data_AF-A0A535PZF4-F1
#
_entry.id   AF-A0A535PZF4-F1
#
_cell.length_a   1.000
_cell.length_b   1.000
_cell.length_c   1.000
_cell.angle_alpha   90.00
_cell.angle_beta   90.00
_cell.angle_gamma   90.00
#
_symmetry.space_group_name_H-M   'P 1'
#
loop_
_entity.id
_entity.type
_entity.pdbx_description
1 polymer ?
#
loop_
_entity_poly.entity_id
_entity_poly.type
_entity_poly.pdbx_seq_one_letter_code
_entity_poly.pdbx_strand_id
1 'polypeptide(L)'
;MRQESSRLRSQAGQAVVIIAFMLVVLIGLIGLAVDGGIGYYYNNLAERAAGAAALSGVVFMPGQFTPSQAIPAGTGNDATDRALAEARKNGFDANSPISCAGGTCSASGPGGVVVTTSPVAGYDNKLQVTVTRDVGTFFMGLFGVPSFKVARTAIATYLPPLSLGQPGTQTGSVTSQLGTGGNNYFFMRTEGWSTDRQQGDAFTPNPAGGALGVSSDVHAISATQGSDTVDGSLPSRGGYNYLVNLPNGGYIQVYNAIFAPDNCTSSGQDVNGTYFCPSRNGGHGAALPASESWAGAGPTYHNNCDNHIKSPGNDRLDSCSPGQSYYLHEEDSMDLNGYSAAQQNLYSTMEYTVFVVNTPFIRASDQEISKVKVYPIDATGYYLTPSNCGGGCAPAKNYNPIDNLGGYITQQWDAAGNPVNMQTYHAWVDLTNYTGAGDGGTFQRLVTPAGGMLPPGQYRMRVDTLGFDGTNPPTNGISSGGQAHKGYAVRVVDQNGFMGGTNTCSGCSLGAWDDMAVYTPVAVAAGGHFDVPMFKVPPDYAGQTVTLDVYDPGDISGGGSVDLFILDNNGAAVTVAAPQVIHVWDVGLTRTNSGPAASCTGSGGLTNPPVPCLAQTGQPQTATIRATSNGALNFNGHWIRFEIPIPGTYNPGANPSNWWWSLRYQITANVTSTDTLTFAVGLKGNPAHLLIS
;
A
#
# COMPACT_ATOMS: atom_id res chain seq x y z
N MET A 1 -26.05 3.03 -101.90
CA MET A 1 -25.28 3.77 -100.87
C MET A 1 -26.11 4.78 -100.04
N ARG A 2 -27.46 4.70 -99.93
CA ARG A 2 -28.24 5.72 -99.19
C ARG A 2 -29.20 5.19 -98.11
N GLN A 3 -29.15 3.90 -97.77
CA GLN A 3 -30.04 3.29 -96.77
C GLN A 3 -29.35 2.78 -95.49
N GLU A 4 -28.02 2.61 -95.46
CA GLU A 4 -27.30 2.18 -94.24
C GLU A 4 -27.00 3.31 -93.25
N SER A 5 -26.95 4.57 -93.69
CA SER A 5 -26.65 5.72 -92.82
C SER A 5 -27.80 6.15 -91.89
N SER A 6 -29.03 5.72 -92.17
CA SER A 6 -30.22 6.04 -91.37
C SER A 6 -30.32 5.20 -90.09
N ARG A 7 -29.93 3.91 -90.16
CA ARG A 7 -29.98 3.01 -88.98
C ARG A 7 -28.93 3.38 -87.92
N LEU A 8 -27.75 3.84 -88.32
CA LEU A 8 -26.69 4.31 -87.41
C LEU A 8 -27.07 5.60 -86.65
N ARG A 9 -27.88 6.49 -87.24
CA ARG A 9 -28.36 7.72 -86.57
C ARG A 9 -29.42 7.45 -85.49
N SER A 10 -30.22 6.40 -85.60
CA SER A 10 -31.19 6.03 -84.55
C SER A 10 -30.54 5.36 -83.33
N GLN A 11 -29.42 4.64 -83.53
CA GLN A 11 -28.65 4.03 -82.44
C GLN A 11 -27.81 5.06 -81.65
N ALA A 12 -27.36 6.14 -82.29
CA ALA A 12 -26.62 7.22 -81.63
C ALA A 12 -27.45 7.94 -80.55
N GLY A 13 -28.77 8.12 -80.76
CA GLY A 13 -29.66 8.74 -79.78
C GLY A 13 -29.92 7.86 -78.55
N GLN A 14 -30.08 6.54 -78.77
CA GLN A 14 -30.28 5.57 -77.68
C GLN A 14 -28.99 5.36 -76.86
N ALA A 15 -27.83 5.36 -77.53
CA ALA A 15 -26.52 5.28 -76.88
C ALA A 15 -26.23 6.47 -75.96
N VAL A 16 -26.58 7.70 -76.36
CA VAL A 16 -26.41 8.90 -75.52
C VAL A 16 -27.24 8.83 -74.24
N VAL A 17 -28.49 8.34 -74.33
CA VAL A 17 -29.35 8.16 -73.15
C VAL A 17 -28.79 7.08 -72.22
N ILE A 18 -28.34 5.95 -72.75
CA ILE A 18 -27.73 4.86 -71.95
C ILE A 18 -26.43 5.33 -71.29
N ILE A 19 -25.57 6.07 -72.01
CA ILE A 19 -24.34 6.64 -71.46
C ILE A 19 -24.66 7.66 -70.35
N ALA A 20 -25.67 8.51 -70.54
CA ALA A 20 -26.10 9.47 -69.51
C ALA A 20 -26.59 8.75 -68.24
N PHE A 21 -27.40 7.69 -68.38
CA PHE A 21 -27.85 6.88 -67.25
C PHE A 21 -26.69 6.14 -66.57
N MET A 22 -25.77 5.54 -67.35
CA MET A 22 -24.59 4.87 -66.79
C MET A 22 -23.67 5.84 -66.05
N LEU A 23 -23.50 7.06 -66.53
CA LEU A 23 -22.70 8.09 -65.87
C LEU A 23 -23.30 8.47 -64.51
N VAL A 24 -24.63 8.63 -64.45
CA VAL A 24 -25.34 8.91 -63.18
C VAL A 24 -25.18 7.76 -62.20
N VAL A 25 -25.29 6.51 -62.66
CA VAL A 25 -25.08 5.33 -61.82
C VAL A 25 -23.64 5.24 -61.32
N LEU A 26 -22.64 5.48 -62.18
CA LEU A 26 -21.22 5.50 -61.80
C LEU A 26 -20.93 6.59 -60.76
N ILE A 27 -21.46 7.80 -60.94
CA ILE A 27 -21.33 8.89 -59.97
C ILE A 27 -22.02 8.53 -58.64
N GLY A 28 -23.19 7.87 -58.70
CA GLY A 28 -23.87 7.36 -57.51
C GLY A 28 -23.04 6.32 -56.74
N LEU A 29 -22.37 5.40 -57.45
CA LEU A 29 -21.51 4.39 -56.85
C LEU A 29 -20.22 4.99 -56.26
N ILE A 30 -19.61 5.96 -56.95
CA ILE A 30 -18.47 6.72 -56.42
C ILE A 30 -18.90 7.49 -55.17
N GLY A 31 -20.10 8.09 -55.20
CA GLY A 31 -20.65 8.82 -54.07
C GLY A 31 -20.87 7.96 -52.84
N LEU A 32 -21.45 6.77 -53.03
CA LEU A 32 -21.58 5.78 -51.96
C LEU A 32 -20.21 5.37 -51.39
N ALA A 33 -19.21 5.17 -52.25
CA ALA A 33 -17.87 4.78 -51.82
C ALA A 33 -17.16 5.88 -51.02
N VAL A 34 -17.26 7.14 -51.44
CA VAL A 34 -16.64 8.28 -50.75
C VAL A 34 -17.36 8.58 -49.44
N ASP A 35 -18.68 8.74 -49.46
CA ASP A 35 -19.45 9.06 -48.25
C ASP A 35 -19.42 7.89 -47.26
N GLY A 36 -19.45 6.65 -47.75
CA GLY A 36 -19.27 5.45 -46.94
C GLY A 36 -17.86 5.34 -46.33
N GLY A 37 -16.82 5.68 -47.10
CA GLY A 37 -15.44 5.70 -46.61
C GLY A 37 -15.22 6.77 -45.53
N ILE A 38 -15.77 7.96 -45.71
CA ILE A 38 -15.76 9.03 -44.71
C ILE A 38 -16.54 8.60 -43.45
N GLY A 39 -17.70 7.97 -43.63
CA GLY A 39 -18.48 7.41 -42.53
C GLY A 39 -17.72 6.38 -41.72
N TYR A 40 -17.07 5.43 -42.39
CA TYR A 40 -16.24 4.41 -41.75
C TYR A 40 -15.03 5.01 -41.02
N TYR A 41 -14.38 6.03 -41.59
CA TYR A 41 -13.30 6.75 -40.94
C TYR A 41 -13.74 7.41 -39.63
N TYR A 42 -14.83 8.19 -39.64
CA TYR A 42 -15.36 8.82 -38.43
C TYR A 42 -15.92 7.81 -37.42
N ASN A 43 -16.36 6.65 -37.89
CA ASN A 43 -16.77 5.53 -37.04
C ASN A 43 -15.62 5.02 -36.17
N ASN A 44 -14.48 4.71 -36.81
CA ASN A 44 -13.29 4.23 -36.12
C ASN A 44 -12.71 5.32 -35.20
N LEU A 45 -12.77 6.59 -35.59
CA LEU A 45 -12.38 7.69 -34.71
C LEU A 45 -13.30 7.81 -33.50
N ALA A 46 -14.62 7.68 -33.68
CA ALA A 46 -15.58 7.73 -32.58
C ALA A 46 -15.38 6.58 -31.60
N GLU A 47 -15.07 5.38 -32.07
CA GLU A 47 -14.77 4.22 -31.23
C GLU A 47 -13.51 4.46 -30.37
N ARG A 48 -12.42 4.93 -31.00
CA ARG A 48 -11.18 5.28 -30.28
C ARG A 48 -11.40 6.40 -29.27
N ALA A 49 -12.16 7.43 -29.64
CA ALA A 49 -12.49 8.54 -28.78
C ALA A 49 -13.34 8.11 -27.58
N ALA A 50 -14.38 7.31 -27.81
CA ALA A 50 -15.22 6.77 -26.74
C ALA A 50 -14.42 5.88 -25.79
N GLY A 51 -13.58 4.98 -26.33
CA GLY A 51 -12.72 4.10 -25.53
C GLY A 51 -11.71 4.87 -24.68
N ALA A 52 -10.99 5.84 -25.27
CA ALA A 52 -10.04 6.68 -24.56
C ALA A 52 -10.73 7.54 -23.49
N ALA A 53 -11.87 8.15 -23.82
CA ALA A 53 -12.65 8.94 -22.88
C ALA A 53 -13.13 8.09 -21.69
N ALA A 54 -13.68 6.90 -21.94
CA ALA A 54 -14.14 5.98 -20.89
C ALA A 54 -12.98 5.54 -19.98
N LEU A 55 -11.85 5.10 -20.54
CA LEU A 55 -10.67 4.69 -19.76
C LEU A 55 -10.09 5.83 -18.92
N SER A 56 -10.12 7.05 -19.43
CA SER A 56 -9.57 8.21 -18.72
C SER A 56 -10.47 8.72 -17.59
N GLY A 57 -11.80 8.60 -17.75
CA GLY A 57 -12.75 9.06 -16.75
C GLY A 57 -13.01 8.02 -15.66
N VAL A 58 -12.96 6.72 -15.99
CA VAL A 58 -13.38 5.65 -15.06
C VAL A 58 -12.53 5.59 -13.78
N VAL A 59 -11.29 6.07 -13.81
CA VAL A 59 -10.40 6.11 -12.64
C VAL A 59 -10.92 7.02 -11.52
N PHE A 60 -11.88 7.90 -11.80
CA PHE A 60 -12.51 8.79 -10.82
C PHE A 60 -13.81 8.20 -10.24
N MET A 61 -14.23 7.01 -10.68
CA MET A 61 -15.44 6.35 -10.19
C MET A 61 -15.19 5.57 -8.89
N PRO A 62 -16.19 5.46 -7.98
CA PRO A 62 -17.51 6.14 -8.01
C PRO A 62 -17.51 7.58 -7.50
N GLY A 63 -16.49 7.98 -6.73
CA GLY A 63 -16.59 9.13 -5.83
C GLY A 63 -16.57 10.51 -6.49
N GLN A 64 -16.01 10.62 -7.70
CA GLN A 64 -15.74 11.89 -8.37
C GLN A 64 -16.31 11.87 -9.79
N PHE A 65 -17.61 11.59 -9.93
CA PHE A 65 -18.24 11.51 -11.24
C PHE A 65 -18.40 12.89 -11.90
N THR A 66 -18.96 13.88 -11.20
CA THR A 66 -19.30 15.21 -11.75
C THR A 66 -18.31 16.31 -11.35
N PRO A 67 -18.31 17.48 -12.01
CA PRO A 67 -17.42 18.60 -11.66
C PRO A 67 -17.66 19.15 -10.26
N SER A 68 -18.89 18.99 -9.74
CA SER A 68 -19.24 19.36 -8.36
C SER A 68 -18.61 18.44 -7.29
N GLN A 69 -18.17 17.25 -7.71
CA GLN A 69 -17.53 16.24 -6.87
C GLN A 69 -16.01 16.20 -7.07
N ALA A 70 -15.46 17.04 -7.97
CA ALA A 70 -14.01 17.14 -8.15
C ALA A 70 -13.34 17.57 -6.84
N ILE A 71 -12.20 16.96 -6.53
CA ILE A 71 -11.38 17.33 -5.37
C ILE A 71 -9.98 17.70 -5.88
N PRO A 72 -9.50 18.93 -5.63
CA PRO A 72 -10.24 20.09 -5.11
C PRO A 72 -11.33 20.55 -6.09
N ALA A 73 -12.36 21.22 -5.58
CA ALA A 73 -13.48 21.69 -6.42
C ALA A 73 -13.00 22.62 -7.55
N GLY A 74 -13.50 22.38 -8.77
CA GLY A 74 -13.18 23.20 -9.96
C GLY A 74 -11.85 22.89 -10.63
N THR A 75 -11.16 21.80 -10.26
CA THR A 75 -9.88 21.40 -10.87
C THR A 75 -10.00 20.55 -12.13
N GLY A 76 -11.21 20.09 -12.47
CA GLY A 76 -11.43 19.15 -13.58
C GLY A 76 -10.89 17.74 -13.32
N ASN A 77 -10.63 17.41 -12.05
CA ASN A 77 -10.22 16.09 -11.57
C ASN A 77 -11.45 15.23 -11.25
N ASP A 78 -12.31 15.02 -12.25
CA ASP A 78 -13.49 14.17 -12.18
C ASP A 78 -13.67 13.37 -13.48
N ALA A 79 -14.53 12.35 -13.42
CA ALA A 79 -14.76 11.44 -14.51
C ALA A 79 -15.25 12.14 -15.79
N THR A 80 -16.11 13.16 -15.64
CA THR A 80 -16.75 13.84 -16.76
C THR A 80 -15.78 14.78 -17.46
N ASP A 81 -15.11 15.66 -16.71
CA ASP A 81 -14.12 16.58 -17.28
C ASP A 81 -12.97 15.81 -17.95
N ARG A 82 -12.51 14.71 -17.36
CA ARG A 82 -11.43 13.91 -17.95
C ARG A 82 -11.85 13.19 -19.23
N ALA A 83 -13.04 12.59 -19.25
CA ALA A 83 -13.59 11.95 -20.43
C ALA A 83 -13.75 12.95 -21.60
N LEU A 84 -14.23 14.17 -21.32
CA LEU A 84 -14.38 15.22 -22.32
C LEU A 84 -13.03 15.72 -22.84
N ALA A 85 -12.05 15.91 -21.95
CA ALA A 85 -10.71 16.33 -22.33
C ALA A 85 -10.04 15.31 -23.28
N GLU A 86 -10.18 14.01 -23.01
CA GLU A 86 -9.66 12.96 -23.90
C GLU A 86 -10.45 12.82 -25.20
N ALA A 87 -11.78 12.96 -25.18
CA ALA A 87 -12.58 12.98 -26.40
C ALA A 87 -12.15 14.14 -27.33
N ARG A 88 -11.86 15.32 -26.77
CA ARG A 88 -11.36 16.49 -27.50
C ARG A 88 -10.01 16.21 -28.16
N LYS A 89 -9.08 15.58 -27.45
CA LYS A 89 -7.78 15.17 -28.02
C LYS A 89 -7.93 14.20 -29.20
N ASN A 90 -9.02 13.43 -29.23
CA ASN A 90 -9.36 12.51 -30.31
C ASN A 90 -10.24 13.15 -31.42
N GLY A 91 -10.35 14.48 -31.47
CA GLY A 91 -11.02 15.21 -32.55
C GLY A 91 -12.54 15.39 -32.37
N PHE A 92 -13.06 15.09 -31.18
CA PHE A 92 -14.45 15.32 -30.77
C PHE A 92 -14.51 16.46 -29.76
N ASP A 93 -14.39 17.69 -30.25
CA ASP A 93 -14.41 18.89 -29.41
C ASP A 93 -15.82 19.23 -28.94
N ALA A 94 -16.20 18.71 -27.77
CA ALA A 94 -17.36 19.15 -27.00
C ALA A 94 -16.92 20.27 -26.05
N ASN A 95 -17.13 21.53 -26.43
CA ASN A 95 -16.64 22.71 -25.73
C ASN A 95 -17.74 23.53 -25.03
N SER A 96 -19.01 23.12 -25.14
CA SER A 96 -20.08 23.70 -24.35
C SER A 96 -19.91 23.33 -22.86
N PRO A 97 -20.44 24.15 -21.93
CA PRO A 97 -20.45 23.80 -20.51
C PRO A 97 -21.06 22.42 -20.26
N ILE A 98 -20.48 21.67 -19.31
CA ILE A 98 -21.00 20.36 -18.90
C ILE A 98 -22.36 20.56 -18.23
N SER A 99 -23.36 19.84 -18.73
CA SER A 99 -24.70 19.78 -18.16
C SER A 99 -24.99 18.38 -17.65
N CYS A 100 -25.30 18.25 -16.36
CA CYS A 100 -25.60 16.98 -15.69
C CYS A 100 -27.08 16.92 -15.26
N ALA A 101 -27.80 15.90 -15.71
CA ALA A 101 -29.19 15.65 -15.34
C ALA A 101 -29.46 14.14 -15.28
N GLY A 102 -30.15 13.69 -14.22
CA GLY A 102 -30.56 12.29 -14.08
C GLY A 102 -29.40 11.28 -14.05
N GLY A 103 -28.23 11.65 -13.52
CA GLY A 103 -27.05 10.78 -13.48
C GLY A 103 -26.25 10.72 -14.78
N THR A 104 -26.64 11.46 -15.81
CA THR A 104 -25.90 11.57 -17.08
C THR A 104 -25.38 13.00 -17.24
N CYS A 105 -24.12 13.15 -17.65
CA CYS A 105 -23.51 14.43 -17.97
C CYS A 105 -23.17 14.51 -19.45
N SER A 106 -23.37 15.67 -20.06
CA SER A 106 -23.13 15.87 -21.49
C SER A 106 -22.54 17.23 -21.79
N ALA A 107 -21.73 17.29 -22.86
CA ALA A 107 -21.34 18.52 -23.50
C ALA A 107 -21.45 18.37 -25.02
N SER A 108 -21.74 19.48 -25.69
CA SER A 108 -21.86 19.56 -27.14
C SER A 108 -20.80 20.49 -27.73
N GLY A 109 -20.58 20.39 -29.03
CA GLY A 109 -19.68 21.28 -29.75
C GLY A 109 -19.96 21.32 -31.25
N PRO A 110 -19.07 21.96 -32.02
CA PRO A 110 -19.25 22.15 -33.46
C PRO A 110 -19.40 20.84 -34.24
N GLY A 111 -20.15 20.87 -35.34
CA GLY A 111 -20.35 19.69 -36.19
C GLY A 111 -21.18 18.58 -35.54
N GLY A 112 -22.13 18.95 -34.67
CA GLY A 112 -23.02 18.00 -34.00
C GLY A 112 -22.30 17.07 -33.02
N VAL A 113 -21.09 17.43 -32.58
CA VAL A 113 -20.34 16.65 -31.60
C VAL A 113 -21.07 16.69 -30.27
N VAL A 114 -21.34 15.52 -29.70
CA VAL A 114 -21.89 15.37 -28.35
C VAL A 114 -21.12 14.26 -27.65
N VAL A 115 -20.62 14.54 -26.46
CA VAL A 115 -20.01 13.56 -25.56
C VAL A 115 -20.92 13.43 -24.36
N THR A 116 -21.44 12.22 -24.11
CA THR A 116 -22.27 11.91 -22.95
C THR A 116 -21.58 10.88 -22.09
N THR A 117 -21.61 11.09 -20.78
CA THR A 117 -21.00 10.24 -19.76
C THR A 117 -22.06 9.86 -18.72
N SER A 118 -22.06 8.60 -18.28
CA SER A 118 -23.01 8.10 -17.27
C SER A 118 -22.38 6.95 -16.49
N PRO A 119 -22.60 6.84 -15.17
CA PRO A 119 -22.36 5.61 -14.44
C PRO A 119 -23.19 4.47 -15.03
N VAL A 120 -22.70 3.24 -14.97
CA VAL A 120 -23.47 2.07 -15.38
C VAL A 120 -24.37 1.64 -14.22
N ALA A 121 -25.69 1.53 -14.47
CA ALA A 121 -26.63 1.16 -13.44
C ALA A 121 -26.26 -0.19 -12.77
N GLY A 122 -26.19 -0.19 -11.44
CA GLY A 122 -25.81 -1.37 -10.64
C GLY A 122 -24.31 -1.62 -10.51
N TYR A 123 -23.45 -0.75 -11.07
CA TYR A 123 -21.99 -0.86 -10.98
C TYR A 123 -21.36 0.51 -10.68
N ASP A 124 -20.87 0.67 -9.46
CA ASP A 124 -20.32 1.94 -8.98
C ASP A 124 -18.95 2.28 -9.60
N ASN A 125 -18.22 1.28 -10.09
CA ASN A 125 -16.87 1.39 -10.64
C ASN A 125 -16.82 1.41 -12.18
N LYS A 126 -17.96 1.60 -12.86
CA LYS A 126 -18.05 1.58 -14.33
C LYS A 126 -18.55 2.89 -14.89
N LEU A 127 -17.90 3.32 -15.97
CA LEU A 127 -18.24 4.52 -16.71
C LEU A 127 -18.60 4.17 -18.16
N GLN A 128 -19.79 4.60 -18.58
CA GLN A 128 -20.19 4.57 -19.98
C GLN A 128 -19.95 5.94 -20.61
N VAL A 129 -19.30 5.95 -21.78
CA VAL A 129 -19.11 7.16 -22.58
C VAL A 129 -19.63 6.94 -23.98
N THR A 130 -20.51 7.81 -24.45
CA THR A 130 -20.99 7.83 -25.83
C THR A 130 -20.52 9.09 -26.52
N VAL A 131 -19.85 8.92 -27.65
CA VAL A 131 -19.37 10.00 -28.51
C VAL A 131 -20.17 9.98 -29.80
N THR A 132 -20.78 11.13 -30.13
CA THR A 132 -21.60 11.32 -31.31
C THR A 132 -21.07 12.48 -32.15
N ARG A 133 -21.23 12.42 -33.48
CA ARG A 133 -20.95 13.51 -34.42
C ARG A 133 -21.87 13.46 -35.63
N ASP A 134 -22.18 14.63 -36.20
CA ASP A 134 -22.78 14.75 -37.52
C ASP A 134 -21.70 14.72 -38.61
N VAL A 135 -21.75 13.73 -39.49
CA VAL A 135 -20.85 13.58 -40.63
C VAL A 135 -21.54 14.13 -41.86
N GLY A 136 -20.97 15.20 -42.44
CA GLY A 136 -21.44 15.75 -43.71
C GLY A 136 -21.18 14.77 -44.86
N THR A 137 -22.16 14.65 -45.75
CA THR A 137 -22.05 13.83 -46.97
C THR A 137 -21.87 14.73 -48.19
N PHE A 138 -21.03 14.32 -49.13
CA PHE A 138 -20.79 15.08 -50.35
C PHE A 138 -21.77 14.69 -51.45
N PHE A 139 -21.91 13.40 -51.75
CA PHE A 139 -22.73 12.91 -52.85
C PHE A 139 -24.15 12.56 -52.41
N MET A 140 -24.34 11.97 -51.23
CA MET A 140 -25.68 11.74 -50.65
C MET A 140 -26.40 13.06 -50.36
N GLY A 141 -25.65 14.15 -50.14
CA GLY A 141 -26.18 15.52 -50.05
C GLY A 141 -26.96 15.93 -51.29
N LEU A 142 -26.53 15.50 -52.47
CA LEU A 142 -27.21 15.73 -53.75
C LEU A 142 -28.57 15.02 -53.82
N PHE A 143 -28.75 13.96 -53.04
CA PHE A 143 -29.99 13.17 -52.94
C PHE A 143 -30.83 13.52 -51.70
N GLY A 144 -30.55 14.65 -51.05
CA GLY A 144 -31.36 15.17 -49.94
C GLY A 144 -30.98 14.66 -48.55
N VAL A 145 -29.85 13.94 -48.41
CA VAL A 145 -29.29 13.54 -47.11
C VAL A 145 -28.03 14.36 -46.90
N PRO A 146 -28.05 15.54 -46.26
CA PRO A 146 -26.88 16.41 -46.14
C PRO A 146 -25.85 15.93 -45.11
N SER A 147 -26.29 15.14 -44.12
CA SER A 147 -25.44 14.56 -43.08
C SER A 147 -26.09 13.33 -42.44
N PHE A 148 -25.29 12.50 -41.78
CA PHE A 148 -25.78 11.42 -40.91
C PHE A 148 -25.01 11.39 -39.59
N LYS A 149 -25.62 10.78 -38.57
CA LYS A 149 -25.01 10.66 -37.24
C LYS A 149 -24.15 9.42 -37.13
N VAL A 150 -22.94 9.59 -36.64
CA VAL A 150 -22.08 8.51 -36.15
C VAL A 150 -22.04 8.59 -34.64
N ALA A 151 -22.36 7.48 -33.98
CA ALA A 151 -22.29 7.36 -32.53
C ALA A 151 -21.59 6.06 -32.12
N ARG A 152 -20.72 6.14 -31.13
CA ARG A 152 -20.03 4.98 -30.52
C ARG A 152 -20.08 5.09 -29.02
N THR A 153 -20.25 3.95 -28.36
CA THR A 153 -20.36 3.86 -26.90
C THR A 153 -19.33 2.88 -26.40
N ALA A 154 -18.50 3.33 -25.47
CA ALA A 154 -17.57 2.49 -24.76
C ALA A 154 -17.97 2.40 -23.28
N ILE A 155 -17.71 1.25 -22.67
CA ILE A 155 -17.84 1.07 -21.23
C ILE A 155 -16.47 0.68 -20.70
N ALA A 156 -15.95 1.45 -19.76
CA ALA A 156 -14.76 1.11 -19.00
C ALA A 156 -15.13 0.72 -17.58
N THR A 157 -14.34 -0.17 -16.99
CA THR A 157 -14.39 -0.50 -15.57
C THR A 157 -13.07 -0.15 -14.93
N TYR A 158 -13.11 0.20 -13.64
CA TYR A 158 -11.93 0.45 -12.84
C TYR A 158 -11.93 -0.46 -11.60
N LEU A 159 -10.80 -1.10 -11.34
CA LEU A 159 -10.60 -1.93 -10.15
C LEU A 159 -9.80 -1.13 -9.10
N PRO A 160 -10.40 -0.78 -7.95
CA PRO A 160 -9.73 0.02 -6.93
C PRO A 160 -8.53 -0.73 -6.35
N PRO A 161 -7.45 -0.04 -5.93
CA PRO A 161 -6.27 -0.71 -5.38
C PRO A 161 -6.64 -1.64 -4.22
N LEU A 162 -5.98 -2.79 -4.16
CA LEU A 162 -6.17 -3.75 -3.08
C LEU A 162 -5.56 -3.16 -1.81
N SER A 163 -6.39 -2.93 -0.80
CA SER A 163 -5.96 -2.44 0.50
C SER A 163 -5.20 -3.54 1.23
N LEU A 164 -3.98 -3.24 1.69
CA LEU A 164 -3.18 -4.14 2.53
C LEU A 164 -3.44 -3.91 4.03
N GLY A 165 -3.15 -4.90 4.87
CA GLY A 165 -3.24 -4.81 6.34
C GLY A 165 -4.35 -5.68 6.92
N GLN A 166 -5.02 -5.20 7.97
CA GLN A 166 -6.02 -5.98 8.72
C GLN A 166 -7.41 -5.33 8.78
N PRO A 167 -8.47 -6.10 9.06
CA PRO A 167 -9.82 -5.56 9.23
C PRO A 167 -9.90 -4.50 10.33
N GLY A 168 -10.67 -3.44 10.07
CA GLY A 168 -10.95 -2.38 11.03
C GLY A 168 -10.22 -1.07 10.74
N THR A 169 -9.95 -0.31 11.79
CA THR A 169 -9.35 1.03 11.73
C THR A 169 -7.95 1.08 12.35
N GLN A 170 -7.33 -0.07 12.59
CA GLN A 170 -5.95 -0.21 13.08
C GLN A 170 -5.24 -1.26 12.24
N THR A 171 -3.96 -1.04 11.95
CA THR A 171 -3.06 -2.03 11.35
C THR A 171 -1.81 -2.19 12.22
N GLY A 172 -1.41 -3.43 12.45
CA GLY A 172 -0.40 -3.78 13.45
C GLY A 172 -0.94 -3.79 14.88
N SER A 173 -0.11 -4.23 15.82
CA SER A 173 -0.44 -4.45 17.23
C SER A 173 0.36 -3.52 18.13
N VAL A 174 -0.22 -3.12 19.27
CA VAL A 174 0.51 -2.44 20.36
C VAL A 174 1.15 -3.45 21.31
N THR A 175 2.01 -2.99 22.22
CA THR A 175 2.72 -3.89 23.13
C THR A 175 1.77 -4.78 23.94
N SER A 176 0.70 -4.23 24.48
CA SER A 176 -0.31 -5.01 25.23
C SER A 176 -1.10 -6.03 24.41
N GLN A 177 -1.12 -5.91 23.08
CA GLN A 177 -1.85 -6.84 22.20
C GLN A 177 -1.00 -8.05 21.79
N LEU A 178 0.33 -7.91 21.81
CA LEU A 178 1.26 -8.96 21.37
C LEU A 178 1.21 -10.18 22.31
N GLY A 179 1.13 -11.38 21.74
CA GLY A 179 1.12 -12.64 22.48
C GLY A 179 -0.20 -12.96 23.20
N THR A 180 -1.27 -12.18 23.01
CA THR A 180 -2.56 -12.37 23.72
C THR A 180 -3.52 -13.39 23.06
N GLY A 181 -3.13 -13.99 21.93
CA GLY A 181 -3.99 -14.88 21.15
C GLY A 181 -4.90 -14.12 20.16
N GLY A 182 -5.47 -14.80 19.15
CA GLY A 182 -6.43 -14.21 18.18
C GLY A 182 -5.80 -13.78 16.84
N ASN A 183 -6.24 -12.67 16.23
CA ASN A 183 -5.62 -12.11 15.00
C ASN A 183 -4.55 -11.03 15.32
N ASN A 184 -4.11 -10.93 16.58
CA ASN A 184 -3.27 -9.83 17.10
C ASN A 184 -1.81 -10.30 17.30
N TYR A 185 -1.07 -10.50 16.21
CA TYR A 185 0.27 -11.13 16.28
C TYR A 185 1.39 -10.42 15.53
N PHE A 186 1.12 -9.29 14.86
CA PHE A 186 2.16 -8.61 14.10
C PHE A 186 2.15 -7.11 14.38
N PHE A 187 3.30 -6.50 14.19
CA PHE A 187 3.44 -5.05 14.10
C PHE A 187 4.01 -4.69 12.73
N MET A 188 3.82 -3.44 12.34
CA MET A 188 4.38 -2.92 11.10
C MET A 188 5.88 -2.74 11.30
N ARG A 189 6.67 -3.21 10.34
CA ARG A 189 8.13 -3.19 10.38
C ARG A 189 8.66 -2.17 9.37
N THR A 190 9.74 -1.49 9.73
CA THR A 190 10.59 -0.81 8.76
C THR A 190 12.02 -0.86 9.26
N GLU A 191 12.93 -1.11 8.33
CA GLU A 191 14.33 -1.32 8.63
C GLU A 191 15.16 -0.06 8.40
N GLY A 192 16.26 0.06 9.14
CA GLY A 192 17.23 1.14 9.00
C GLY A 192 18.01 1.04 7.69
N TRP A 193 18.50 2.18 7.19
CA TRP A 193 19.22 2.22 5.92
C TRP A 193 20.47 1.32 5.86
N SER A 194 21.12 1.09 7.01
CA SER A 194 22.34 0.28 7.09
C SER A 194 22.08 -1.17 7.51
N THR A 195 20.83 -1.61 7.64
CA THR A 195 20.52 -3.03 7.81
C THR A 195 20.68 -3.77 6.48
N ASP A 196 20.74 -5.10 6.56
CA ASP A 196 20.73 -5.94 5.37
C ASP A 196 19.30 -6.22 4.93
N ARG A 197 19.08 -6.40 3.62
CA ARG A 197 17.78 -6.84 3.10
C ARG A 197 17.44 -8.27 3.53
N GLN A 198 18.40 -9.08 3.98
CA GLN A 198 18.16 -10.38 4.66
C GLN A 198 17.39 -10.27 5.98
N GLN A 199 17.10 -9.05 6.44
CA GLN A 199 16.26 -8.80 7.61
C GLN A 199 14.78 -8.61 7.22
N GLY A 200 14.40 -8.95 5.99
CA GLY A 200 13.02 -9.00 5.51
C GLY A 200 12.39 -7.72 4.99
N ASP A 201 12.99 -6.54 5.17
CA ASP A 201 12.55 -5.30 4.50
C ASP A 201 13.19 -5.20 3.11
N ALA A 202 12.36 -5.35 2.09
CA ALA A 202 12.81 -5.39 0.72
C ALA A 202 13.18 -4.01 0.14
N PHE A 203 12.75 -2.90 0.76
CA PHE A 203 12.70 -1.58 0.12
C PHE A 203 13.50 -0.50 0.83
N THR A 204 13.42 -0.42 2.16
CA THR A 204 14.03 0.65 2.97
C THR A 204 15.55 0.55 3.06
N PRO A 205 16.16 -0.64 3.25
CA PRO A 205 17.61 -0.77 3.35
C PRO A 205 18.36 -0.30 2.10
N ASN A 206 19.64 0.02 2.27
CA ASN A 206 20.49 0.52 1.19
C ASN A 206 20.53 -0.44 -0.01
N PRO A 207 20.13 0.02 -1.22
CA PRO A 207 20.10 -0.82 -2.42
C PRO A 207 21.47 -1.11 -3.04
N ALA A 208 22.53 -0.41 -2.62
CA ALA A 208 23.84 -0.42 -3.27
C ALA A 208 24.79 -1.52 -2.77
N GLY A 209 24.40 -2.32 -1.77
CA GLY A 209 25.23 -3.38 -1.21
C GLY A 209 24.54 -4.15 -0.08
N GLY A 210 25.27 -5.08 0.54
CA GLY A 210 24.75 -6.03 1.53
C GLY A 210 25.13 -7.47 1.19
N ALA A 211 24.78 -8.40 2.06
CA ALA A 211 24.95 -9.84 1.89
C ALA A 211 24.19 -10.40 0.67
N LEU A 212 23.08 -9.75 0.27
CA LEU A 212 22.33 -10.09 -0.96
C LEU A 212 22.76 -9.30 -2.21
N GLY A 213 23.72 -8.38 -2.07
CA GLY A 213 24.18 -7.55 -3.18
C GLY A 213 23.18 -6.45 -3.58
N VAL A 214 23.34 -5.96 -4.82
CA VAL A 214 22.59 -4.79 -5.31
C VAL A 214 21.13 -5.12 -5.65
N SER A 215 20.23 -4.17 -5.42
CA SER A 215 18.82 -4.29 -5.79
C SER A 215 18.25 -3.00 -6.40
N SER A 216 17.34 -3.15 -7.36
CA SER A 216 16.55 -2.05 -7.90
C SER A 216 15.18 -1.90 -7.23
N ASP A 217 14.87 -2.67 -6.18
CA ASP A 217 13.58 -2.65 -5.50
C ASP A 217 13.34 -1.32 -4.78
N VAL A 218 12.26 -0.64 -5.14
CA VAL A 218 11.79 0.62 -4.55
C VAL A 218 10.33 0.47 -4.15
N HIS A 219 9.86 1.26 -3.19
CA HIS A 219 8.45 1.34 -2.86
C HIS A 219 7.64 1.73 -4.10
N ALA A 220 6.43 1.16 -4.20
CA ALA A 220 5.53 1.39 -5.33
C ALA A 220 5.12 2.87 -5.47
N ILE A 221 5.12 3.60 -4.36
CA ILE A 221 4.91 5.04 -4.31
C ILE A 221 6.24 5.71 -3.98
N SER A 222 6.97 6.14 -5.02
CA SER A 222 8.28 6.75 -4.89
C SER A 222 8.60 7.71 -6.04
N ALA A 223 9.46 8.69 -5.75
CA ALA A 223 9.98 9.61 -6.76
C ALA A 223 10.91 8.88 -7.76
N THR A 224 11.64 7.86 -7.30
CA THR A 224 12.54 7.05 -8.15
C THR A 224 11.76 6.23 -9.19
N GLN A 225 10.59 5.71 -8.83
CA GLN A 225 9.70 5.03 -9.79
C GLN A 225 8.91 6.01 -10.66
N GLY A 226 8.87 7.30 -10.31
CA GLY A 226 8.06 8.32 -10.99
C GLY A 226 6.57 8.23 -10.68
N SER A 227 6.19 7.48 -9.63
CA SER A 227 4.81 7.34 -9.16
C SER A 227 4.43 8.38 -8.11
N ASP A 228 5.41 9.05 -7.50
CA ASP A 228 5.22 10.17 -6.57
C ASP A 228 5.95 11.45 -7.03
N THR A 229 5.57 12.58 -6.45
CA THR A 229 6.20 13.87 -6.73
C THR A 229 7.62 13.91 -6.15
N VAL A 230 8.57 14.47 -6.91
CA VAL A 230 9.94 14.67 -6.41
C VAL A 230 9.93 15.74 -5.31
N ASP A 231 10.26 15.32 -4.08
CA ASP A 231 10.44 16.20 -2.92
C ASP A 231 11.80 15.90 -2.29
N GLY A 232 12.70 16.89 -2.27
CA GLY A 232 14.04 16.75 -1.71
C GLY A 232 14.10 16.61 -0.19
N SER A 233 12.99 16.86 0.51
CA SER A 233 12.89 16.63 1.95
C SER A 233 12.55 15.19 2.31
N LEU A 234 12.00 14.40 1.37
CA LEU A 234 11.59 13.00 1.57
C LEU A 234 12.56 12.02 0.90
N PRO A 235 12.71 10.78 1.40
CA PRO A 235 13.50 9.76 0.70
C PRO A 235 12.97 9.51 -0.71
N SER A 236 13.83 9.61 -1.72
CA SER A 236 13.43 9.50 -3.13
C SER A 236 12.97 8.09 -3.53
N ARG A 237 13.39 7.07 -2.77
CA ARG A 237 13.02 5.66 -2.97
C ARG A 237 11.64 5.29 -2.38
N GLY A 238 10.97 6.26 -1.76
CA GLY A 238 9.68 6.08 -1.11
C GLY A 238 9.81 5.60 0.33
N GLY A 239 8.65 5.34 0.95
CA GLY A 239 8.49 4.77 2.27
C GLY A 239 7.18 4.01 2.33
N TYR A 240 6.86 3.39 3.47
CA TYR A 240 5.59 2.68 3.62
C TYR A 240 4.42 3.66 3.68
N ASN A 241 3.46 3.51 2.77
CA ASN A 241 2.31 4.40 2.66
C ASN A 241 1.04 3.72 3.19
N TYR A 242 0.16 4.51 3.82
CA TYR A 242 -1.13 4.08 4.31
C TYR A 242 -2.22 4.98 3.75
N LEU A 243 -3.19 4.38 3.04
CA LEU A 243 -4.37 5.07 2.56
C LEU A 243 -5.42 5.10 3.67
N VAL A 244 -5.88 6.30 3.99
CA VAL A 244 -6.84 6.59 5.06
C VAL A 244 -8.08 7.23 4.45
N ASN A 245 -9.26 6.73 4.80
CA ASN A 245 -10.53 7.36 4.49
C ASN A 245 -11.25 7.74 5.78
N LEU A 246 -11.54 9.03 5.95
CA LEU A 246 -12.25 9.59 7.10
C LEU A 246 -13.58 10.17 6.62
N PRO A 247 -14.68 9.40 6.51
CA PRO A 247 -15.94 9.93 5.97
C PRO A 247 -16.60 11.01 6.86
N ASN A 248 -16.29 11.02 8.16
CA ASN A 248 -16.82 11.99 9.12
C ASN A 248 -15.72 12.85 9.77
N GLY A 249 -14.51 12.81 9.23
CA GLY A 249 -13.31 13.35 9.89
C GLY A 249 -12.78 12.44 11.00
N GLY A 250 -11.60 12.77 11.53
CA GLY A 250 -10.94 11.99 12.58
C GLY A 250 -9.48 12.37 12.81
N TYR A 251 -8.76 11.51 13.53
CA TYR A 251 -7.31 11.63 13.76
C TYR A 251 -6.56 10.43 13.19
N ILE A 252 -5.34 10.67 12.72
CA ILE A 252 -4.42 9.63 12.23
C ILE A 252 -3.31 9.49 13.26
N GLN A 253 -3.21 8.30 13.87
CA GLN A 253 -2.32 8.05 14.98
C GLN A 253 -1.31 6.94 14.67
N VAL A 254 -0.10 7.12 15.17
CA VAL A 254 0.96 6.10 15.15
C VAL A 254 1.27 5.70 16.58
N TYR A 255 1.37 4.38 16.80
CA TYR A 255 1.86 3.82 18.05
C TYR A 255 3.37 3.67 17.98
N ASN A 256 4.05 4.00 19.08
CA ASN A 256 5.51 3.90 19.21
C ASN A 256 6.22 4.69 18.09
N ALA A 257 5.93 5.98 17.99
CA ALA A 257 6.47 6.83 16.93
C ALA A 257 8.00 6.99 16.99
N ILE A 258 8.60 6.82 18.17
CA ILE A 258 10.05 6.92 18.38
C ILE A 258 10.72 5.56 18.36
N PHE A 259 11.89 5.42 17.74
CA PHE A 259 12.73 4.23 17.91
C PHE A 259 13.49 4.30 19.24
N ALA A 260 13.39 3.23 20.04
CA ALA A 260 13.87 3.22 21.41
C ALA A 260 14.21 1.80 21.88
N PRO A 261 15.38 1.28 21.51
CA PRO A 261 15.82 -0.01 21.99
C PRO A 261 16.05 0.04 23.51
N ASP A 262 15.78 -1.08 24.18
CA ASP A 262 15.79 -1.17 25.63
C ASP A 262 16.28 -2.55 26.03
N ASN A 263 17.53 -2.68 26.45
CA ASN A 263 17.99 -3.93 27.02
C ASN A 263 18.42 -3.79 28.49
N CYS A 264 18.14 -4.86 29.23
CA CYS A 264 18.72 -5.17 30.51
C CYS A 264 19.50 -6.46 30.38
N THR A 265 20.60 -6.66 31.12
CA THR A 265 21.33 -7.94 31.09
C THR A 265 20.64 -9.03 31.92
N SER A 266 21.03 -10.29 31.68
CA SER A 266 20.54 -11.48 32.40
C SER A 266 20.82 -11.48 33.90
N SER A 267 21.76 -10.66 34.37
CA SER A 267 22.04 -10.47 35.80
C SER A 267 21.12 -9.43 36.47
N GLY A 268 20.15 -8.87 35.74
CA GLY A 268 19.29 -7.79 36.24
C GLY A 268 20.06 -6.49 36.47
N GLN A 269 21.17 -6.32 35.75
CA GLN A 269 21.99 -5.11 35.74
C GLN A 269 21.75 -4.35 34.43
N ASP A 270 21.79 -3.02 34.50
CA ASP A 270 21.99 -2.20 33.32
C ASP A 270 23.38 -2.46 32.72
N VAL A 271 23.62 -1.86 31.57
CA VAL A 271 24.85 -2.02 30.78
C VAL A 271 26.10 -1.44 31.46
N ASN A 272 25.91 -0.65 32.52
CA ASN A 272 26.96 -0.10 33.36
C ASN A 272 27.20 -0.95 34.64
N GLY A 273 26.57 -2.12 34.75
CA GLY A 273 26.70 -3.00 35.92
C GLY A 273 25.98 -2.48 37.17
N THR A 274 25.14 -1.45 37.06
CA THR A 274 24.25 -1.02 38.13
C THR A 274 23.05 -1.95 38.22
N TYR A 275 22.81 -2.46 39.42
CA TYR A 275 21.72 -3.41 39.68
C TYR A 275 20.36 -2.72 39.53
N PHE A 276 19.32 -3.48 39.12
CA PHE A 276 17.87 -3.19 39.15
C PHE A 276 17.14 -3.17 37.79
N CYS A 277 17.11 -4.31 37.09
CA CYS A 277 16.00 -4.61 36.17
C CYS A 277 14.95 -5.47 36.88
N PRO A 278 13.68 -5.04 36.97
CA PRO A 278 12.68 -5.77 37.75
C PRO A 278 12.26 -7.07 37.05
N SER A 279 12.40 -8.21 37.73
CA SER A 279 11.39 -9.27 37.61
C SER A 279 10.17 -8.81 38.42
N ARG A 280 8.95 -8.93 37.86
CA ARG A 280 7.70 -8.60 38.56
C ARG A 280 7.53 -9.50 39.80
N ASN A 281 8.07 -9.07 40.93
CA ASN A 281 7.79 -9.63 42.26
C ASN A 281 7.01 -8.63 43.13
N GLY A 282 6.09 -7.88 42.51
CA GLY A 282 4.97 -7.22 43.18
C GLY A 282 3.70 -7.91 42.73
N GLY A 283 3.08 -8.71 43.59
CA GLY A 283 1.99 -9.61 43.23
C GLY A 283 0.83 -8.92 42.53
N HIS A 284 0.51 -9.37 41.32
CA HIS A 284 -0.82 -9.76 40.84
C HIS A 284 -0.68 -10.33 39.41
N GLY A 285 -0.62 -11.67 39.31
CA GLY A 285 -0.99 -12.43 38.10
C GLY A 285 0.14 -12.89 37.16
N ALA A 286 0.71 -14.06 37.51
CA ALA A 286 1.43 -15.02 36.67
C ALA A 286 2.76 -14.61 35.98
N ALA A 287 3.82 -15.33 36.36
CA ALA A 287 5.11 -15.40 35.68
C ALA A 287 4.98 -16.07 34.31
N LEU A 288 5.72 -15.59 33.29
CA LEU A 288 6.05 -16.42 32.14
C LEU A 288 7.34 -17.21 32.39
N PRO A 289 7.39 -18.49 32.00
CA PRO A 289 8.59 -19.31 32.10
C PRO A 289 9.69 -18.78 31.17
N ALA A 290 10.91 -18.75 31.70
CA ALA A 290 12.12 -18.61 30.91
C ALA A 290 12.41 -19.96 30.20
N SER A 291 12.02 -20.07 28.94
CA SER A 291 12.52 -21.03 27.95
C SER A 291 11.88 -20.64 26.61
N GLU A 292 12.58 -20.04 25.66
CA GLU A 292 13.72 -20.60 24.95
C GLU A 292 14.93 -19.66 24.98
N SER A 293 16.04 -20.17 25.49
CA SER A 293 17.35 -19.52 25.37
C SER A 293 17.84 -19.66 23.94
N TRP A 294 17.91 -18.56 23.20
CA TRP A 294 18.85 -18.48 22.07
C TRP A 294 20.27 -18.69 22.64
N ALA A 295 21.03 -19.60 22.05
CA ALA A 295 22.37 -19.93 22.48
C ALA A 295 23.33 -18.76 22.17
N GLY A 296 23.34 -17.72 23.01
CA GLY A 296 24.28 -16.61 22.92
C GLY A 296 23.83 -15.32 23.60
N ALA A 297 22.53 -15.02 23.60
CA ALA A 297 21.97 -13.86 24.29
C ALA A 297 21.40 -14.31 25.64
N GLY A 298 21.99 -13.85 26.75
CA GLY A 298 21.38 -14.04 28.07
C GLY A 298 19.98 -13.42 28.12
N PRO A 299 19.07 -13.83 29.02
CA PRO A 299 17.74 -13.25 29.12
C PRO A 299 17.81 -11.74 29.35
N THR A 300 17.54 -10.95 28.31
CA THR A 300 17.47 -9.50 28.43
C THR A 300 16.06 -9.09 28.84
N TYR A 301 15.92 -8.15 29.77
CA TYR A 301 14.60 -7.62 30.20
C TYR A 301 14.31 -6.32 29.44
N HIS A 302 13.16 -6.22 28.76
CA HIS A 302 12.76 -5.05 27.96
C HIS A 302 11.44 -4.48 28.52
N ASN A 303 11.21 -3.16 28.42
CA ASN A 303 9.95 -2.52 28.80
C ASN A 303 8.84 -2.84 27.80
N ASN A 304 8.05 -3.87 28.09
CA ASN A 304 6.94 -4.32 27.24
C ASN A 304 5.58 -3.69 27.59
N CYS A 305 5.59 -2.53 28.27
CA CYS A 305 4.39 -1.85 28.72
C CYS A 305 4.03 -0.67 27.83
N ASP A 306 2.74 -0.53 27.58
CA ASP A 306 2.17 0.66 26.93
C ASP A 306 2.41 1.89 27.83
N ASN A 307 2.77 3.02 27.23
CA ASN A 307 3.01 4.30 27.89
C ASN A 307 2.02 5.37 27.37
N HIS A 308 0.76 4.98 27.08
CA HIS A 308 -0.25 5.91 26.55
C HIS A 308 -1.14 6.52 27.64
N ILE A 309 -1.70 7.70 27.35
CA ILE A 309 -2.71 8.35 28.20
C ILE A 309 -3.95 7.47 28.28
N LYS A 310 -4.41 7.20 29.51
CA LYS A 310 -5.54 6.30 29.77
C LYS A 310 -6.87 6.97 29.40
N SER A 311 -7.82 6.17 28.95
CA SER A 311 -9.20 6.63 28.77
C SER A 311 -9.77 7.19 30.08
N PRO A 312 -10.55 8.30 30.05
CA PRO A 312 -11.18 8.86 31.24
C PRO A 312 -11.99 7.82 32.02
N GLY A 313 -11.69 7.65 33.32
CA GLY A 313 -12.37 6.70 34.22
C GLY A 313 -11.78 5.28 34.26
N ASN A 314 -10.65 5.04 33.59
CA ASN A 314 -9.91 3.77 33.68
C ASN A 314 -8.60 3.95 34.45
N ASP A 315 -8.63 3.67 35.76
CA ASP A 315 -7.45 3.77 36.64
C ASP A 315 -6.52 2.55 36.56
N ARG A 316 -6.73 1.63 35.60
CA ARG A 316 -5.87 0.45 35.47
C ARG A 316 -4.42 0.85 35.14
N LEU A 317 -3.48 0.06 35.65
CA LEU A 317 -2.05 0.17 35.35
C LEU A 317 -1.80 0.00 33.84
N ASP A 318 -0.64 0.50 33.39
CA ASP A 318 -0.12 0.30 32.04
C ASP A 318 -0.28 -1.16 31.62
N SER A 319 -0.90 -1.37 30.46
CA SER A 319 -1.12 -2.70 29.91
C SER A 319 0.19 -3.17 29.31
N CYS A 320 0.73 -4.27 29.83
CA CYS A 320 1.98 -4.84 29.33
C CYS A 320 1.68 -6.11 28.55
N SER A 321 2.51 -6.38 27.54
CA SER A 321 2.47 -7.68 26.87
C SER A 321 2.62 -8.78 27.92
N PRO A 322 1.82 -9.86 27.87
CA PRO A 322 2.13 -11.05 28.65
C PRO A 322 3.46 -11.65 28.20
N GLY A 323 3.90 -11.41 26.96
CA GLY A 323 5.05 -12.01 26.31
C GLY A 323 6.43 -11.43 26.66
N GLN A 324 7.47 -12.24 26.47
CA GLN A 324 8.89 -11.87 26.69
C GLN A 324 9.37 -10.75 25.74
N SER A 325 10.55 -10.19 26.02
CA SER A 325 11.25 -9.12 25.30
C SER A 325 11.25 -9.13 23.76
N TYR A 326 11.06 -10.29 23.15
CA TYR A 326 11.24 -10.52 21.72
C TYR A 326 10.04 -10.07 20.86
N TYR A 327 8.90 -9.69 21.46
CA TYR A 327 7.68 -9.42 20.68
C TYR A 327 7.66 -8.12 19.89
N LEU A 328 8.51 -7.13 20.19
CA LEU A 328 8.63 -5.90 19.38
C LEU A 328 9.95 -5.84 18.59
N HIS A 329 10.94 -6.63 19.02
CA HIS A 329 12.22 -6.87 18.34
C HIS A 329 12.88 -5.61 17.74
N GLU A 330 13.01 -4.53 18.52
CA GLU A 330 13.59 -3.27 18.04
C GLU A 330 15.14 -3.30 17.99
N GLU A 331 15.77 -4.39 18.45
CA GLU A 331 17.21 -4.61 18.37
C GLU A 331 17.57 -6.12 18.31
N ASP A 332 18.71 -6.45 17.68
CA ASP A 332 19.24 -7.83 17.61
C ASP A 332 20.35 -8.10 18.64
N SER A 333 21.32 -7.17 18.74
CA SER A 333 22.47 -7.28 19.66
C SER A 333 23.27 -5.97 19.71
N MET A 334 22.74 -4.98 20.42
CA MET A 334 23.48 -3.75 20.67
C MET A 334 24.52 -3.95 21.79
N ASP A 335 25.81 -3.78 21.47
CA ASP A 335 26.89 -3.66 22.46
C ASP A 335 26.73 -2.32 23.19
N LEU A 336 26.62 -2.37 24.51
CA LEU A 336 26.29 -1.22 25.34
C LEU A 336 27.33 -0.91 26.42
N ASN A 337 28.55 -1.42 26.25
CA ASN A 337 29.69 -1.10 27.12
C ASN A 337 30.23 0.32 26.88
N GLY A 338 29.36 1.33 27.02
CA GLY A 338 29.64 2.76 26.88
C GLY A 338 29.17 3.31 25.52
N TYR A 339 28.47 4.44 25.56
CA TYR A 339 27.96 5.14 24.38
C TYR A 339 29.09 5.86 23.61
N SER A 340 29.19 5.63 22.31
CA SER A 340 30.18 6.17 21.37
C SER A 340 29.51 6.68 20.10
N ALA A 341 30.19 7.56 19.36
CA ALA A 341 29.73 8.02 18.04
C ALA A 341 29.50 6.85 17.05
N ALA A 342 30.11 5.68 17.28
CA ALA A 342 29.89 4.49 16.47
C ALA A 342 28.53 3.79 16.77
N GLN A 343 27.98 3.93 17.98
CA GLN A 343 26.68 3.32 18.37
C GLN A 343 25.47 4.15 17.96
N GLN A 344 25.62 5.45 17.67
CA GLN A 344 24.54 6.26 17.08
C GLN A 344 23.95 5.63 15.81
N ASN A 345 24.75 4.83 15.11
CA ASN A 345 24.38 4.19 13.86
C ASN A 345 23.55 2.93 14.02
N LEU A 346 23.25 2.54 15.27
CA LEU A 346 22.26 1.51 15.56
C LEU A 346 20.83 2.06 15.57
N TYR A 347 20.69 3.39 15.56
CA TYR A 347 19.40 4.07 15.69
C TYR A 347 19.00 4.76 14.39
N SER A 348 17.70 4.95 14.21
CA SER A 348 17.13 5.70 13.09
C SER A 348 16.13 6.74 13.59
N THR A 349 16.14 7.93 12.96
CA THR A 349 15.03 8.88 13.11
C THR A 349 13.88 8.41 12.23
N MET A 350 12.66 8.49 12.77
CA MET A 350 11.45 8.23 12.01
C MET A 350 10.87 9.54 11.50
N GLU A 351 10.47 9.58 10.23
CA GLU A 351 9.72 10.70 9.66
C GLU A 351 8.32 10.24 9.27
N TYR A 352 7.33 11.03 9.66
CA TYR A 352 5.93 10.78 9.35
C TYR A 352 5.35 11.97 8.60
N THR A 353 4.83 11.71 7.41
CA THR A 353 4.24 12.75 6.55
C THR A 353 2.80 12.40 6.24
N VAL A 354 1.89 13.36 6.38
CA VAL A 354 0.46 13.20 6.04
C VAL A 354 0.10 14.13 4.90
N PHE A 355 -0.51 13.56 3.88
CA PHE A 355 -1.02 14.26 2.71
C PHE A 355 -2.55 14.16 2.65
N VAL A 356 -3.20 15.21 2.16
CA VAL A 356 -4.57 15.12 1.62
C VAL A 356 -4.47 14.45 0.25
N VAL A 357 -5.27 13.41 0.05
CA VAL A 357 -5.36 12.68 -1.22
C VAL A 357 -6.59 13.16 -1.96
N ASN A 358 -6.34 13.84 -3.08
CA ASN A 358 -7.40 14.32 -3.96
C ASN A 358 -7.93 13.20 -4.84
N THR A 359 -7.04 12.35 -5.34
CA THR A 359 -7.40 11.15 -6.10
C THR A 359 -6.36 10.06 -5.84
N PRO A 360 -6.80 8.80 -5.66
CA PRO A 360 -5.89 7.67 -5.44
C PRO A 360 -5.05 7.31 -6.68
N PHE A 361 -5.04 8.10 -7.76
CA PHE A 361 -4.19 7.86 -8.94
C PHE A 361 -3.21 8.98 -9.26
N ILE A 362 -3.53 10.23 -8.90
CA ILE A 362 -2.73 11.40 -9.29
C ILE A 362 -2.05 11.96 -8.04
N ARG A 363 -0.92 11.35 -7.66
CA ARG A 363 -0.11 11.78 -6.51
C ARG A 363 0.46 13.19 -6.66
N ALA A 364 0.63 13.66 -7.90
CA ALA A 364 1.04 15.04 -8.18
C ALA A 364 0.06 16.11 -7.64
N SER A 365 -1.16 15.70 -7.27
CA SER A 365 -2.15 16.57 -6.66
C SER A 365 -2.22 16.46 -5.14
N ASP A 366 -1.50 15.52 -4.51
CA ASP A 366 -1.49 15.35 -3.06
C ASP A 366 -0.91 16.60 -2.38
N GLN A 367 -1.50 17.00 -1.26
CA GLN A 367 -1.07 18.19 -0.50
C GLN A 367 -0.57 17.79 0.88
N GLU A 368 0.68 18.12 1.19
CA GLU A 368 1.24 17.91 2.53
C GLU A 368 0.53 18.81 3.55
N ILE A 369 0.03 18.20 4.63
CA ILE A 369 -0.63 18.89 5.74
C ILE A 369 0.05 18.66 7.08
N SER A 370 0.94 17.69 7.16
CA SER A 370 1.72 17.39 8.35
C SER A 370 3.03 16.72 7.96
N LYS A 371 4.11 17.12 8.62
CA LYS A 371 5.40 16.45 8.56
C LYS A 371 6.09 16.58 9.90
N VAL A 372 6.57 15.46 10.44
CA VAL A 372 7.24 15.38 11.73
C VAL A 372 8.44 14.44 11.68
N LYS A 373 9.52 14.82 12.36
CA LYS A 373 10.64 13.94 12.67
C LYS A 373 10.59 13.54 14.14
N VAL A 374 10.83 12.27 14.41
CA VAL A 374 10.89 11.71 15.76
C VAL A 374 12.27 11.08 15.93
N TYR A 375 13.13 11.80 16.63
CA TYR A 375 14.51 11.43 16.91
C TYR A 375 14.56 10.28 17.90
N PRO A 376 15.47 9.31 17.72
CA PRO A 376 15.54 8.14 18.56
C PRO A 376 16.05 8.46 19.97
N ILE A 377 15.72 7.57 20.91
CA ILE A 377 16.23 7.59 22.29
C ILE A 377 16.93 6.28 22.59
N ASP A 378 17.89 6.32 23.50
CA ASP A 378 18.37 5.15 24.22
C ASP A 378 17.51 4.96 25.47
N ALA A 379 16.75 3.87 25.52
CA ALA A 379 15.87 3.53 26.64
C ALA A 379 16.50 2.57 27.65
N THR A 380 17.78 2.19 27.50
CA THR A 380 18.48 1.31 28.46
C THR A 380 18.57 1.92 29.87
N GLY A 381 18.45 3.25 29.97
CA GLY A 381 18.40 4.00 31.22
C GLY A 381 17.04 4.00 31.95
N TYR A 382 16.04 3.28 31.44
CA TYR A 382 14.64 3.33 31.89
C TYR A 382 14.42 2.92 33.35
N TYR A 383 15.41 2.32 34.02
CA TYR A 383 15.33 1.98 35.46
C TYR A 383 16.51 2.50 36.29
N LEU A 384 17.27 3.48 35.80
CA LEU A 384 18.44 3.98 36.53
C LEU A 384 18.07 4.72 37.82
N THR A 385 18.79 4.41 38.90
CA THR A 385 18.75 5.22 40.13
C THR A 385 19.68 6.42 39.94
N PRO A 386 19.22 7.68 40.12
CA PRO A 386 20.08 8.86 39.96
C PRO A 386 21.34 8.76 40.84
N SER A 387 22.49 9.17 40.29
CA SER A 387 23.83 9.04 40.91
C SER A 387 23.98 9.80 42.25
N ASN A 388 23.04 10.67 42.57
CA ASN A 388 22.95 11.51 43.75
C ASN A 388 21.95 10.99 44.81
N CYS A 389 21.35 9.82 44.61
CA CYS A 389 20.40 9.22 45.57
C CYS A 389 21.08 8.22 46.52
N GLY A 390 21.47 8.70 47.70
CA GLY A 390 21.85 7.84 48.82
C GLY A 390 20.63 7.29 49.56
N GLY A 391 20.21 6.08 49.21
CA GLY A 391 19.30 5.24 50.00
C GLY A 391 17.81 5.64 49.99
N GLY A 392 17.01 4.93 49.17
CA GLY A 392 15.54 4.91 49.26
C GLY A 392 14.77 5.56 48.11
N CYS A 393 15.44 6.08 47.08
CA CYS A 393 14.75 6.62 45.90
C CYS A 393 14.19 5.50 45.02
N ALA A 394 13.00 5.70 44.45
CA ALA A 394 12.50 4.86 43.36
C ALA A 394 13.39 5.05 42.11
N PRO A 395 13.60 4.01 41.29
CA PRO A 395 14.31 4.13 40.02
C PRO A 395 13.64 5.20 39.15
N ALA A 396 14.45 6.08 38.55
CA ALA A 396 13.99 7.10 37.63
C ALA A 396 13.91 6.50 36.23
N LYS A 397 12.82 6.79 35.50
CA LYS A 397 12.65 6.34 34.13
C LYS A 397 13.26 7.35 33.17
N ASN A 398 14.57 7.24 32.98
CA ASN A 398 15.37 8.20 32.21
C ASN A 398 15.69 7.67 30.82
N TYR A 399 15.54 8.52 29.81
CA TYR A 399 15.87 8.24 28.42
C TYR A 399 16.94 9.20 27.94
N ASN A 400 17.93 8.72 27.19
CA ASN A 400 18.98 9.57 26.64
C ASN A 400 18.70 9.86 25.15
N PRO A 401 18.44 11.13 24.75
CA PRO A 401 18.29 11.48 23.35
C PRO A 401 19.59 11.27 22.58
N ILE A 402 19.51 10.46 21.51
CA ILE A 402 20.67 10.09 20.68
C ILE A 402 21.22 11.29 19.90
N ASP A 403 20.33 12.21 19.55
CA ASP A 403 20.59 13.45 18.80
C ASP A 403 21.29 14.53 19.64
N ASN A 404 21.16 14.47 20.97
CA ASN A 404 21.72 15.44 21.91
C ASN A 404 22.51 14.76 23.03
N LEU A 405 23.61 14.13 22.61
CA LEU A 405 24.58 13.40 23.41
C LEU A 405 24.80 13.96 24.83
N GLY A 406 24.12 13.38 25.82
CA GLY A 406 24.32 13.66 27.25
C GLY A 406 23.15 14.31 27.98
N GLY A 407 22.04 14.63 27.29
CA GLY A 407 20.78 14.99 27.94
C GLY A 407 20.04 13.74 28.46
N TYR A 408 19.30 13.85 29.56
CA TYR A 408 18.35 12.80 29.97
C TYR A 408 16.96 13.40 30.10
N ILE A 409 15.96 12.66 29.60
CA ILE A 409 14.54 12.95 29.77
C ILE A 409 14.00 12.01 30.84
N THR A 410 13.57 12.56 31.97
CA THR A 410 12.87 11.78 33.01
C THR A 410 11.39 11.69 32.69
N GLN A 411 10.83 10.48 32.59
CA GLN A 411 9.38 10.28 32.48
C GLN A 411 8.67 10.83 33.72
N GLN A 412 7.60 11.56 33.48
CA GLN A 412 6.73 12.18 34.46
C GLN A 412 5.30 11.69 34.25
N TRP A 413 4.54 11.64 35.35
CA TRP A 413 3.12 11.28 35.35
C TRP A 413 2.30 12.32 36.11
N ASP A 414 1.04 12.47 35.72
CA ASP A 414 0.06 13.24 36.47
C ASP A 414 -0.45 12.47 37.70
N ALA A 415 -1.34 13.11 38.48
CA ALA A 415 -1.92 12.49 39.67
C ALA A 415 -2.83 11.27 39.38
N ALA A 416 -3.26 11.08 38.13
CA ALA A 416 -4.03 9.93 37.66
C ALA A 416 -3.13 8.82 37.08
N GLY A 417 -1.81 9.03 37.09
CA GLY A 417 -0.83 8.08 36.55
C GLY A 417 -0.78 8.06 35.01
N ASN A 418 -1.25 9.12 34.34
CA ASN A 418 -1.03 9.29 32.91
C ASN A 418 0.34 9.91 32.66
N PRO A 419 1.08 9.47 31.62
CA PRO A 419 2.30 10.14 31.23
C PRO A 419 1.99 11.58 30.79
N VAL A 420 2.82 12.54 31.21
CA VAL A 420 2.70 13.95 30.79
C VAL A 420 3.76 14.38 29.78
N ASN A 421 4.70 13.49 29.49
CA ASN A 421 5.88 13.70 28.66
C ASN A 421 6.27 12.34 28.01
N MET A 422 7.18 12.30 27.02
CA MET A 422 7.57 11.07 26.29
C MET A 422 6.38 10.33 25.65
N GLN A 423 5.44 11.07 25.07
CA GLN A 423 4.21 10.54 24.48
C GLN A 423 4.45 9.78 23.17
N THR A 424 5.67 9.81 22.64
CA THR A 424 6.07 9.13 21.40
C THR A 424 6.56 7.71 21.64
N TYR A 425 6.94 7.37 22.86
CA TYR A 425 7.44 6.06 23.25
C TYR A 425 6.29 5.17 23.72
N HIS A 426 6.11 3.98 23.12
CA HIS A 426 5.05 3.01 23.46
C HIS A 426 3.64 3.60 23.63
N ALA A 427 3.31 4.61 22.82
CA ALA A 427 2.05 5.33 22.94
C ALA A 427 1.51 5.79 21.59
N TRP A 428 0.20 6.06 21.55
CA TRP A 428 -0.49 6.58 20.39
C TRP A 428 -0.31 8.09 20.27
N VAL A 429 0.34 8.53 19.20
CA VAL A 429 0.57 9.95 18.87
C VAL A 429 -0.26 10.36 17.67
N ASP A 430 -1.00 11.45 17.78
CA ASP A 430 -1.62 12.09 16.62
C ASP A 430 -0.59 12.83 15.78
N LEU A 431 -0.43 12.40 14.54
CA LEU A 431 0.58 12.95 13.64
C LEU A 431 0.25 14.37 13.21
N THR A 432 -0.98 14.85 13.34
CA THR A 432 -1.40 16.12 12.74
C THR A 432 -1.47 17.30 13.70
N ASN A 433 -1.66 17.05 15.00
CA ASN A 433 -1.82 18.10 16.00
C ASN A 433 -0.82 18.04 17.15
N TYR A 434 -0.20 16.89 17.43
CA TYR A 434 0.70 16.78 18.56
C TYR A 434 1.94 17.68 18.39
N THR A 435 2.27 18.47 19.42
CA THR A 435 3.29 19.52 19.31
C THR A 435 4.69 19.08 19.75
N GLY A 436 4.82 17.95 20.45
CA GLY A 436 6.12 17.49 20.98
C GLY A 436 6.60 18.22 22.24
N ALA A 437 5.80 19.12 22.82
CA ALA A 437 6.23 19.95 23.96
C ALA A 437 6.69 19.13 25.19
N GLY A 438 6.21 17.89 25.32
CA GLY A 438 6.60 16.96 26.39
C GLY A 438 7.78 16.04 26.06
N ASP A 439 8.31 16.00 24.84
CA ASP A 439 9.24 14.92 24.47
C ASP A 439 10.71 15.34 24.52
N GLY A 440 11.02 16.39 25.28
CA GLY A 440 12.40 16.79 25.55
C GLY A 440 13.24 17.11 24.31
N GLY A 441 12.60 17.51 23.22
CA GLY A 441 13.25 17.83 21.94
C GLY A 441 13.29 16.69 20.92
N THR A 442 12.89 15.47 21.29
CA THR A 442 12.91 14.31 20.38
C THR A 442 11.82 14.34 19.31
N PHE A 443 10.80 15.19 19.46
CA PHE A 443 9.75 15.39 18.47
C PHE A 443 9.88 16.75 17.80
N GLN A 444 10.14 16.77 16.50
CA GLN A 444 10.27 17.97 15.69
C GLN A 444 9.15 18.07 14.67
N ARG A 445 8.37 19.14 14.77
CA ARG A 445 7.29 19.49 13.84
C ARG A 445 7.84 20.37 12.71
N LEU A 446 7.68 19.95 11.45
CA LEU A 446 8.17 20.67 10.27
C LEU A 446 7.09 21.48 9.55
N VAL A 447 5.82 21.13 9.75
CA VAL A 447 4.64 21.82 9.21
C VAL A 447 3.77 22.33 10.35
N THR A 448 3.07 23.45 10.17
CA THR A 448 2.16 23.95 11.22
C THR A 448 1.07 22.91 11.52
N PRO A 449 0.74 22.64 12.81
CA PRO A 449 -0.33 21.71 13.16
C PRO A 449 -1.66 22.06 12.48
N ALA A 450 -2.47 21.05 12.16
CA ALA A 450 -3.76 21.22 11.49
C ALA A 450 -4.77 22.04 12.33
N GLY A 451 -4.59 22.07 13.66
CA GLY A 451 -5.39 22.89 14.58
C GLY A 451 -6.69 22.22 15.03
N GLY A 452 -6.77 20.90 14.97
CA GLY A 452 -7.91 20.11 15.41
C GLY A 452 -8.10 18.83 14.60
N MET A 453 -9.28 18.25 14.70
CA MET A 453 -9.68 17.06 13.95
C MET A 453 -9.59 17.30 12.45
N LEU A 454 -9.05 16.33 11.70
CA LEU A 454 -9.03 16.39 10.24
C LEU A 454 -10.47 16.35 9.71
N PRO A 455 -10.80 17.16 8.69
CA PRO A 455 -12.13 17.14 8.07
C PRO A 455 -12.38 15.84 7.31
N PRO A 456 -13.64 15.57 6.92
CA PRO A 456 -13.95 14.47 6.02
C PRO A 456 -13.09 14.46 4.75
N GLY A 457 -12.52 13.31 4.40
CA GLY A 457 -11.68 13.20 3.22
C GLY A 457 -10.81 11.93 3.17
N GLN A 458 -10.03 11.83 2.10
CA GLN A 458 -8.99 10.81 1.95
C GLN A 458 -7.62 11.41 2.25
N TYR A 459 -6.78 10.63 2.91
CA TYR A 459 -5.45 11.02 3.35
C TYR A 459 -4.46 9.89 3.06
N ARG A 460 -3.19 10.25 2.90
CA ARG A 460 -2.08 9.32 2.79
C ARG A 460 -1.12 9.63 3.93
N MET A 461 -0.82 8.63 4.75
CA MET A 461 0.23 8.71 5.75
C MET A 461 1.44 7.93 5.24
N ARG A 462 2.61 8.55 5.22
CA ARG A 462 3.86 7.94 4.81
C ARG A 462 4.79 7.81 6.02
N VAL A 463 5.46 6.67 6.14
CA VAL A 463 6.50 6.37 7.14
C VAL A 463 7.83 6.25 6.42
N ASP A 464 8.80 7.02 6.87
CA ASP A 464 10.15 7.05 6.33
C ASP A 464 11.18 6.82 7.44
N THR A 465 12.25 6.11 7.11
CA THR A 465 13.38 5.87 8.00
C THR A 465 14.56 6.72 7.54
N LEU A 466 15.07 7.55 8.44
CA LEU A 466 16.16 8.50 8.18
C LEU A 466 17.45 8.09 8.92
N GLY A 467 18.54 8.84 8.71
CA GLY A 467 19.70 8.77 9.60
C GLY A 467 19.32 9.07 11.06
N PHE A 468 20.11 8.63 12.03
CA PHE A 468 19.81 8.86 13.46
C PHE A 468 19.64 10.36 13.81
N ASP A 469 20.27 11.24 13.03
CA ASP A 469 20.23 12.71 13.13
C ASP A 469 19.18 13.36 12.20
N GLY A 470 18.33 12.55 11.56
CA GLY A 470 17.29 13.00 10.65
C GLY A 470 17.78 13.41 9.25
N THR A 471 18.97 12.98 8.85
CA THR A 471 19.51 13.21 7.49
C THR A 471 18.80 12.39 6.40
N ASN A 472 18.69 12.99 5.20
CA ASN A 472 18.10 12.40 3.99
C ASN A 472 18.90 12.84 2.74
N PRO A 473 19.38 11.92 1.88
CA PRO A 473 19.34 10.48 2.08
C PRO A 473 20.16 10.08 3.30
N PRO A 474 19.80 8.98 4.00
CA PRO A 474 20.68 8.40 4.99
C PRO A 474 22.00 8.03 4.30
N THR A 475 23.15 8.35 4.89
CA THR A 475 24.45 8.16 4.20
C THR A 475 25.06 6.77 4.44
N ASN A 476 25.85 6.30 3.46
CA ASN A 476 26.36 4.92 3.39
C ASN A 476 27.61 4.71 4.25
N GLY A 477 27.53 3.80 5.23
CA GLY A 477 28.69 3.11 5.81
C GLY A 477 29.38 3.77 7.02
N ILE A 478 29.87 2.90 7.92
CA ILE A 478 30.41 3.03 9.31
C ILE A 478 29.66 3.97 10.26
N SER A 479 29.15 5.12 9.82
CA SER A 479 28.23 5.93 10.61
C SER A 479 27.44 6.94 9.77
N SER A 480 26.14 6.72 9.56
CA SER A 480 25.13 7.74 9.16
C SER A 480 23.81 7.19 8.55
N GLY A 481 23.59 5.88 8.59
CA GLY A 481 22.27 5.26 8.45
C GLY A 481 22.09 4.25 9.58
N GLY A 482 20.91 4.20 10.22
CA GLY A 482 20.66 3.31 11.34
C GLY A 482 20.62 1.82 10.97
N GLN A 483 20.99 0.94 11.89
CA GLN A 483 20.70 -0.50 11.86
C GLN A 483 19.40 -0.83 12.62
N ALA A 484 18.50 0.14 12.71
CA ALA A 484 17.31 0.07 13.55
C ALA A 484 16.24 -0.83 12.96
N HIS A 485 15.51 -1.48 13.85
CA HIS A 485 14.49 -2.47 13.55
C HIS A 485 13.12 -1.96 14.04
N LYS A 486 12.53 -0.96 13.37
CA LYS A 486 11.42 -0.20 13.97
C LYS A 486 10.11 -0.99 13.97
N GLY A 487 9.51 -1.17 15.14
CA GLY A 487 8.17 -1.71 15.31
C GLY A 487 7.13 -0.63 15.62
N TYR A 488 6.04 -0.57 14.84
CA TYR A 488 4.97 0.42 15.02
C TYR A 488 3.59 -0.14 14.64
N ALA A 489 2.55 0.63 14.96
CA ALA A 489 1.19 0.40 14.49
C ALA A 489 0.54 1.72 14.05
N VAL A 490 -0.45 1.65 13.18
CA VAL A 490 -1.19 2.82 12.70
C VAL A 490 -2.67 2.62 13.00
N ARG A 491 -3.36 3.68 13.42
CA ARG A 491 -4.82 3.66 13.58
C ARG A 491 -5.47 4.97 13.19
N VAL A 492 -6.77 4.89 12.95
CA VAL A 492 -7.65 6.05 12.79
C VAL A 492 -8.77 6.00 13.81
N VAL A 493 -9.05 7.16 14.40
CA VAL A 493 -9.99 7.33 15.52
C VAL A 493 -10.87 8.55 15.30
N ASP A 494 -12.03 8.57 15.97
CA ASP A 494 -12.96 9.70 15.90
C ASP A 494 -12.53 10.88 16.80
N GLN A 495 -13.38 11.91 16.89
CA GLN A 495 -13.14 13.10 17.71
C GLN A 495 -12.83 12.81 19.19
N ASN A 496 -13.32 11.68 19.73
CA ASN A 496 -13.16 11.27 21.12
C ASN A 496 -12.01 10.28 21.32
N GLY A 497 -11.22 10.00 20.27
CA GLY A 497 -10.07 9.09 20.29
C GLY A 497 -8.71 9.78 20.40
N PHE A 498 -8.67 11.10 20.59
CA PHE A 498 -7.43 11.87 20.65
C PHE A 498 -6.44 11.31 21.71
N MET A 499 -5.17 11.16 21.33
CA MET A 499 -4.03 10.75 22.18
C MET A 499 -4.35 9.63 23.18
N GLY A 500 -4.70 8.43 22.71
CA GLY A 500 -4.93 7.25 23.57
C GLY A 500 -6.40 6.90 23.83
N GLY A 501 -7.36 7.74 23.43
CA GLY A 501 -8.78 7.38 23.44
C GLY A 501 -9.06 6.11 22.61
N THR A 502 -10.01 5.28 23.06
CA THR A 502 -10.31 3.96 22.48
C THR A 502 -11.43 3.98 21.44
N ASN A 503 -11.99 5.16 21.15
CA ASN A 503 -13.15 5.28 20.25
C ASN A 503 -12.74 5.03 18.80
N THR A 504 -13.39 4.04 18.19
CA THR A 504 -13.15 3.65 16.80
C THR A 504 -13.89 4.59 15.86
N CYS A 505 -13.27 4.96 14.75
CA CYS A 505 -13.95 5.74 13.74
C CYS A 505 -14.94 4.87 12.94
N SER A 506 -16.24 5.15 13.07
CA SER A 506 -17.28 4.46 12.29
C SER A 506 -17.21 4.82 10.81
N GLY A 507 -17.11 3.80 9.96
CA GLY A 507 -17.04 3.94 8.50
C GLY A 507 -15.67 4.35 7.95
N CYS A 508 -14.70 4.62 8.83
CA CYS A 508 -13.32 4.84 8.40
C CYS A 508 -12.70 3.57 7.81
N SER A 509 -11.73 3.76 6.92
CA SER A 509 -10.86 2.68 6.47
C SER A 509 -9.39 3.10 6.57
N LEU A 510 -8.57 2.15 6.97
CA LEU A 510 -7.12 2.23 6.99
C LEU A 510 -6.57 0.98 6.32
N GLY A 511 -5.54 1.15 5.50
CA GLY A 511 -4.76 0.05 4.98
C GLY A 511 -3.45 0.54 4.38
N ALA A 512 -2.44 -0.32 4.38
CA ALA A 512 -1.22 -0.05 3.65
C ALA A 512 -1.52 0.02 2.14
N TRP A 513 -0.77 0.87 1.44
CA TRP A 513 -1.00 1.19 0.04
C TRP A 513 0.15 0.62 -0.79
N ASP A 514 -0.18 -0.38 -1.62
CA ASP A 514 0.69 -1.11 -2.55
C ASP A 514 1.73 -2.06 -1.91
N ASP A 515 2.39 -1.64 -0.82
CA ASP A 515 3.36 -2.44 -0.08
C ASP A 515 3.29 -2.27 1.44
N MET A 516 3.72 -3.30 2.18
CA MET A 516 3.87 -3.27 3.64
C MET A 516 4.92 -4.28 4.10
N ALA A 517 5.62 -3.99 5.19
CA ALA A 517 6.40 -5.00 5.92
C ALA A 517 5.83 -5.23 7.32
N VAL A 518 5.83 -6.48 7.73
CA VAL A 518 5.39 -6.89 9.06
C VAL A 518 6.44 -7.78 9.67
N TYR A 519 6.47 -7.80 10.99
CA TYR A 519 7.25 -8.79 11.73
C TYR A 519 6.33 -9.66 12.57
N THR A 520 6.60 -10.96 12.57
CA THR A 520 5.75 -11.98 13.19
C THR A 520 6.57 -12.83 14.17
N PRO A 521 6.63 -12.45 15.45
CA PRO A 521 7.33 -13.20 16.48
C PRO A 521 6.43 -14.32 17.02
N VAL A 522 6.72 -15.57 16.68
CA VAL A 522 5.89 -16.70 17.11
C VAL A 522 6.72 -17.92 17.52
N ALA A 523 6.62 -18.29 18.80
CA ALA A 523 7.05 -19.56 19.36
C ALA A 523 5.82 -20.42 19.69
N VAL A 524 5.47 -21.38 18.84
CA VAL A 524 4.43 -22.38 19.15
C VAL A 524 5.09 -23.72 19.43
N ALA A 525 5.30 -24.03 20.71
CA ALA A 525 6.02 -25.22 21.15
C ALA A 525 5.51 -26.55 20.54
N ALA A 526 4.19 -26.68 20.33
CA ALA A 526 3.56 -27.86 19.73
C ALA A 526 3.51 -27.83 18.18
N GLY A 527 4.06 -26.78 17.55
CA GLY A 527 3.80 -26.46 16.16
C GLY A 527 2.45 -25.77 16.01
N GLY A 528 2.24 -25.08 14.90
CA GLY A 528 1.03 -24.28 14.71
C GLY A 528 1.14 -23.36 13.51
N HIS A 529 0.24 -22.40 13.45
CA HIS A 529 0.23 -21.40 12.39
C HIS A 529 -0.24 -20.06 12.93
N PHE A 530 0.08 -19.00 12.20
CA PHE A 530 -0.56 -17.71 12.36
C PHE A 530 -1.09 -17.24 11.01
N ASP A 531 -2.24 -16.57 11.07
CA ASP A 531 -2.90 -16.01 9.90
C ASP A 531 -2.73 -14.50 9.96
N VAL A 532 -1.98 -13.93 9.02
CA VAL A 532 -1.85 -12.48 8.83
C VAL A 532 -2.89 -12.07 7.80
N PRO A 533 -3.93 -11.30 8.17
CA PRO A 533 -4.75 -10.62 7.18
C PRO A 533 -3.83 -9.78 6.29
N MET A 534 -3.94 -9.95 4.98
CA MET A 534 -3.03 -9.31 4.06
C MET A 534 -3.71 -8.29 3.19
N PHE A 535 -4.73 -8.69 2.44
CA PHE A 535 -5.38 -7.82 1.46
C PHE A 535 -6.87 -8.08 1.34
N LYS A 536 -7.62 -7.03 0.98
CA LYS A 536 -9.05 -7.14 0.63
C LYS A 536 -9.20 -7.51 -0.83
N VAL A 537 -10.02 -8.50 -1.16
CA VAL A 537 -10.45 -8.82 -2.53
C VAL A 537 -11.93 -8.44 -2.69
N PRO A 538 -12.26 -7.28 -3.29
CA PRO A 538 -13.64 -6.91 -3.59
C PRO A 538 -14.31 -7.88 -4.59
N PRO A 539 -15.66 -7.97 -4.61
CA PRO A 539 -16.40 -8.75 -5.60
C PRO A 539 -16.07 -8.35 -7.05
N ASP A 540 -15.63 -7.11 -7.30
CA ASP A 540 -15.22 -6.62 -8.62
C ASP A 540 -14.01 -7.37 -9.22
N TYR A 541 -13.22 -8.05 -8.38
CA TYR A 541 -12.08 -8.86 -8.80
C TYR A 541 -12.48 -10.26 -9.29
N ALA A 542 -13.77 -10.61 -9.31
CA ALA A 542 -14.25 -11.88 -9.85
C ALA A 542 -13.77 -12.09 -11.30
N GLY A 543 -13.12 -13.22 -11.56
CA GLY A 543 -12.57 -13.55 -12.88
C GLY A 543 -11.23 -12.89 -13.21
N GLN A 544 -10.66 -12.10 -12.31
CA GLN A 544 -9.33 -11.51 -12.45
C GLN A 544 -8.25 -12.38 -11.81
N THR A 545 -6.97 -12.09 -12.09
CA THR A 545 -5.84 -12.75 -11.42
C THR A 545 -5.10 -11.76 -10.53
N VAL A 546 -5.09 -12.00 -9.23
CA VAL A 546 -4.34 -11.21 -8.25
C VAL A 546 -2.92 -11.74 -8.14
N THR A 547 -1.94 -10.84 -8.02
CA THR A 547 -0.56 -11.19 -7.71
C THR A 547 -0.25 -10.82 -6.26
N LEU A 548 0.31 -11.76 -5.51
CA LEU A 548 0.86 -11.49 -4.19
C LEU A 548 2.35 -11.82 -4.19
N ASP A 549 3.17 -10.83 -3.90
CA ASP A 549 4.61 -10.97 -3.75
C ASP A 549 4.95 -10.98 -2.26
N VAL A 550 5.71 -11.98 -1.83
CA VAL A 550 6.21 -12.14 -0.45
C VAL A 550 7.73 -12.17 -0.51
N TYR A 551 8.39 -11.31 0.25
CA TYR A 551 9.84 -11.26 0.35
C TYR A 551 10.33 -11.94 1.63
N ASP A 552 11.47 -12.62 1.50
CA ASP A 552 12.24 -13.20 2.59
C ASP A 552 11.50 -14.21 3.49
N PRO A 553 10.66 -15.12 2.97
CA PRO A 553 9.98 -16.05 3.84
C PRO A 553 10.89 -17.18 4.33
N GLY A 554 10.74 -17.53 5.60
CA GLY A 554 11.16 -18.81 6.14
C GLY A 554 12.06 -18.74 7.37
N ASP A 555 12.37 -17.55 7.87
CA ASP A 555 13.32 -17.38 8.95
C ASP A 555 12.80 -17.96 10.27
N ILE A 556 13.50 -19.00 10.72
CA ILE A 556 13.18 -19.77 11.93
C ILE A 556 14.44 -20.15 12.70
N SER A 557 14.26 -20.39 13.99
CA SER A 557 15.22 -21.10 14.82
C SER A 557 14.78 -22.55 15.03
N GLY A 558 15.75 -23.47 15.04
CA GLY A 558 15.53 -24.92 15.15
C GLY A 558 15.51 -25.65 13.80
N GLY A 559 15.46 -26.99 13.85
CA GLY A 559 15.55 -27.86 12.66
C GLY A 559 14.22 -28.16 11.97
N GLY A 560 13.22 -27.27 12.07
CA GLY A 560 11.87 -27.53 11.58
C GLY A 560 11.56 -27.00 10.18
N SER A 561 10.29 -26.86 9.82
CA SER A 561 9.86 -26.41 8.49
C SER A 561 8.81 -25.31 8.57
N VAL A 562 8.74 -24.51 7.50
CA VAL A 562 7.77 -23.44 7.30
C VAL A 562 7.04 -23.67 5.99
N ASP A 563 5.70 -23.71 6.06
CA ASP A 563 4.82 -23.72 4.90
C ASP A 563 3.94 -22.47 4.91
N LEU A 564 3.88 -21.78 3.79
CA LEU A 564 2.99 -20.64 3.56
C LEU A 564 1.72 -21.12 2.87
N PHE A 565 0.56 -20.59 3.24
CA PHE A 565 -0.70 -20.77 2.51
C PHE A 565 -1.42 -19.44 2.34
N ILE A 566 -2.05 -19.24 1.19
CA ILE A 566 -3.01 -18.14 1.03
C ILE A 566 -4.39 -18.67 1.40
N LEU A 567 -5.04 -17.99 2.32
CA LEU A 567 -6.38 -18.30 2.79
C LEU A 567 -7.40 -17.34 2.18
N ASP A 568 -8.53 -17.89 1.78
CA ASP A 568 -9.70 -17.13 1.35
C ASP A 568 -10.38 -16.42 2.53
N ASN A 569 -11.48 -15.73 2.23
CA ASN A 569 -12.27 -15.01 3.23
C ASN A 569 -13.02 -15.92 4.24
N ASN A 570 -13.00 -17.24 4.06
CA ASN A 570 -13.55 -18.22 5.00
C ASN A 570 -12.44 -18.88 5.85
N GLY A 571 -11.18 -18.48 5.67
CA GLY A 571 -10.02 -19.09 6.34
C GLY A 571 -9.60 -20.44 5.74
N ALA A 572 -10.10 -20.79 4.55
CA ALA A 572 -9.72 -22.01 3.85
C ALA A 572 -8.57 -21.73 2.88
N ALA A 573 -7.63 -22.68 2.72
CA ALA A 573 -6.58 -22.54 1.72
C ALA A 573 -7.19 -22.37 0.32
N VAL A 574 -6.75 -21.33 -0.39
CA VAL A 574 -7.26 -21.00 -1.72
C VAL A 574 -6.95 -22.14 -2.67
N THR A 575 -8.00 -22.62 -3.33
CA THR A 575 -7.90 -23.66 -4.35
C THR A 575 -8.60 -23.27 -5.65
N VAL A 576 -8.08 -23.77 -6.77
CA VAL A 576 -8.69 -23.61 -8.10
C VAL A 576 -9.04 -24.97 -8.72
N ALA A 577 -10.16 -25.04 -9.42
CA ALA A 577 -10.56 -26.24 -10.16
C ALA A 577 -9.83 -26.33 -11.51
N ALA A 578 -9.43 -27.54 -11.90
CA ALA A 578 -8.87 -27.78 -13.23
C ALA A 578 -9.81 -27.27 -14.35
N PRO A 579 -9.28 -26.68 -15.45
CA PRO A 579 -7.87 -26.61 -15.82
C PRO A 579 -7.11 -25.37 -15.31
N GLN A 580 -7.67 -24.59 -14.38
CA GLN A 580 -6.97 -23.45 -13.78
C GLN A 580 -5.81 -23.92 -12.89
N VAL A 581 -4.76 -23.10 -12.83
CA VAL A 581 -3.54 -23.37 -12.08
C VAL A 581 -3.14 -22.11 -11.32
N ILE A 582 -2.70 -22.27 -10.08
CA ILE A 582 -2.06 -21.20 -9.32
C ILE A 582 -0.56 -21.27 -9.64
N HIS A 583 0.03 -20.18 -10.13
CA HIS A 583 1.48 -20.17 -10.39
C HIS A 583 2.20 -19.56 -9.21
N VAL A 584 3.22 -20.26 -8.70
CA VAL A 584 4.12 -19.75 -7.66
C VAL A 584 5.51 -19.64 -8.23
N TRP A 585 6.05 -18.42 -8.27
CA TRP A 585 7.33 -18.09 -8.86
C TRP A 585 8.33 -17.71 -7.79
N ASP A 586 9.58 -18.18 -7.92
CA ASP A 586 10.73 -17.50 -7.32
C ASP A 586 11.19 -16.43 -8.31
N VAL A 587 10.97 -15.18 -7.96
CA VAL A 587 11.33 -14.00 -8.75
C VAL A 587 12.80 -13.63 -8.52
N GLY A 588 13.42 -14.11 -7.44
CA GLY A 588 14.80 -13.83 -7.06
C GLY A 588 14.95 -12.61 -6.15
N LEU A 589 16.18 -12.09 -6.05
CA LEU A 589 16.56 -11.01 -5.13
C LEU A 589 15.95 -9.63 -5.44
N THR A 590 15.32 -9.49 -6.62
CA THR A 590 14.76 -8.24 -7.11
C THR A 590 13.38 -8.49 -7.73
N ARG A 591 12.37 -7.76 -7.28
CA ARG A 591 10.95 -7.93 -7.64
C ARG A 591 10.65 -7.71 -9.12
N THR A 592 11.45 -6.86 -9.77
CA THR A 592 11.29 -6.50 -11.19
C THR A 592 11.94 -7.50 -12.15
N ASN A 593 12.57 -8.57 -11.64
CA ASN A 593 13.12 -9.61 -12.48
C ASN A 593 12.05 -10.21 -13.40
N SER A 594 12.43 -10.42 -14.66
CA SER A 594 11.57 -10.96 -15.71
C SER A 594 12.35 -11.96 -16.56
N GLY A 595 11.66 -12.96 -17.11
CA GLY A 595 12.30 -14.00 -17.92
C GLY A 595 11.34 -15.16 -18.26
N PRO A 596 11.75 -16.08 -19.16
CA PRO A 596 10.90 -17.19 -19.59
C PRO A 596 10.64 -18.17 -18.43
N ALA A 597 9.49 -18.85 -18.46
CA ALA A 597 9.12 -19.84 -17.46
C ALA A 597 10.10 -21.03 -17.44
N ALA A 598 11.15 -20.96 -16.64
CA ALA A 598 12.02 -22.07 -16.34
C ALA A 598 11.54 -22.74 -15.04
N SER A 599 11.66 -24.07 -14.92
CA SER A 599 11.51 -24.70 -13.61
C SER A 599 12.73 -24.35 -12.75
N CYS A 600 12.53 -24.13 -11.44
CA CYS A 600 13.66 -23.92 -10.54
C CYS A 600 14.54 -25.18 -10.49
N THR A 601 15.85 -25.03 -10.60
CA THR A 601 16.81 -26.13 -10.49
C THR A 601 17.51 -26.09 -9.12
N GLY A 602 17.09 -26.94 -8.18
CA GLY A 602 17.71 -27.09 -6.85
C GLY A 602 16.87 -26.59 -5.67
N SER A 603 17.22 -27.02 -4.45
CA SER A 603 16.76 -26.41 -3.19
C SER A 603 17.75 -25.33 -2.79
N GLY A 604 17.27 -24.10 -2.59
CA GLY A 604 18.09 -22.97 -2.17
C GLY A 604 18.48 -22.05 -3.33
N GLY A 605 17.81 -20.90 -3.38
CA GLY A 605 18.26 -19.61 -3.92
C GLY A 605 19.12 -19.61 -5.19
N LEU A 606 18.53 -19.16 -6.29
CA LEU A 606 19.31 -18.63 -7.42
C LEU A 606 20.32 -17.57 -6.93
N THR A 607 21.61 -17.83 -7.13
CA THR A 607 22.62 -16.77 -7.15
C THR A 607 22.30 -15.83 -8.33
N ASN A 608 22.17 -14.53 -8.05
CA ASN A 608 21.88 -13.49 -9.06
C ASN A 608 22.97 -13.43 -10.17
N PRO A 609 22.69 -13.14 -11.48
CA PRO A 609 21.40 -12.91 -12.20
C PRO A 609 21.17 -13.75 -13.50
N PRO A 610 19.98 -13.71 -14.19
CA PRO A 610 18.60 -13.79 -13.67
C PRO A 610 17.58 -14.53 -14.62
N VAL A 611 16.71 -15.42 -14.11
CA VAL A 611 15.40 -15.75 -14.75
C VAL A 611 14.42 -16.18 -13.63
N PRO A 612 13.26 -15.52 -13.46
CA PRO A 612 12.21 -16.01 -12.57
C PRO A 612 11.85 -17.45 -12.91
N CYS A 613 11.76 -18.31 -11.90
CA CYS A 613 11.50 -19.73 -12.10
C CYS A 613 10.24 -20.18 -11.37
N LEU A 614 9.59 -21.21 -11.90
CA LEU A 614 8.39 -21.79 -11.32
C LEU A 614 8.81 -22.63 -10.09
N ALA A 615 8.50 -22.12 -8.90
CA ALA A 615 8.85 -22.74 -7.61
C ALA A 615 8.00 -23.98 -7.30
N GLN A 616 6.79 -24.07 -7.86
CA GLN A 616 5.94 -25.25 -7.79
C GLN A 616 5.63 -25.83 -9.17
N THR A 617 6.08 -27.06 -9.40
CA THR A 617 5.81 -27.79 -10.65
C THR A 617 4.61 -28.74 -10.49
N GLY A 618 3.96 -29.12 -11.59
CA GLY A 618 2.93 -30.18 -11.58
C GLY A 618 1.46 -29.74 -11.45
N GLN A 619 1.11 -28.53 -11.93
CA GLN A 619 -0.28 -28.00 -11.91
C GLN A 619 -0.85 -27.86 -10.48
N PRO A 620 -0.16 -27.13 -9.57
CA PRO A 620 -0.66 -26.93 -8.22
C PRO A 620 -2.02 -26.21 -8.24
N GLN A 621 -2.99 -26.81 -7.57
CA GLN A 621 -4.34 -26.25 -7.41
C GLN A 621 -4.49 -25.45 -6.13
N THR A 622 -3.50 -25.46 -5.23
CA THR A 622 -3.54 -24.80 -3.92
C THR A 622 -2.47 -23.72 -3.85
N ALA A 623 -2.82 -22.54 -3.32
CA ALA A 623 -1.87 -21.45 -3.10
C ALA A 623 -1.01 -21.74 -1.86
N THR A 624 0.14 -22.41 -2.04
CA THR A 624 1.06 -22.74 -0.95
C THR A 624 2.51 -22.78 -1.42
N ILE A 625 3.48 -22.67 -0.51
CA ILE A 625 4.91 -22.94 -0.78
C ILE A 625 5.63 -23.32 0.51
N ARG A 626 6.63 -24.21 0.42
CA ARG A 626 7.51 -24.53 1.54
C ARG A 626 8.68 -23.55 1.60
N ALA A 627 8.63 -22.61 2.53
CA ALA A 627 9.67 -21.60 2.71
C ALA A 627 10.94 -22.18 3.36
N THR A 628 10.78 -23.10 4.32
CA THR A 628 11.90 -23.74 5.04
C THR A 628 11.66 -25.22 5.19
N SER A 629 12.72 -26.03 5.02
CA SER A 629 12.67 -27.48 5.18
C SER A 629 13.81 -27.98 6.05
N ASN A 630 13.48 -28.56 7.20
CA ASN A 630 14.45 -29.08 8.18
C ASN A 630 15.55 -28.06 8.58
N GLY A 631 15.16 -26.81 8.79
CA GLY A 631 16.05 -25.68 9.12
C GLY A 631 16.79 -25.08 7.92
N ALA A 632 16.66 -25.65 6.72
CA ALA A 632 17.24 -25.08 5.50
C ALA A 632 16.26 -24.09 4.86
N LEU A 633 16.68 -22.82 4.78
CA LEU A 633 15.92 -21.73 4.17
C LEU A 633 15.94 -21.88 2.64
N ASN A 634 14.78 -21.99 2.00
CA ASN A 634 14.71 -22.18 0.54
C ASN A 634 14.75 -20.85 -0.23
N PHE A 635 14.28 -19.76 0.38
CA PHE A 635 14.00 -18.48 -0.28
C PHE A 635 14.40 -17.25 0.54
N ASN A 636 15.37 -17.38 1.45
CA ASN A 636 15.87 -16.23 2.22
C ASN A 636 16.44 -15.16 1.25
N GLY A 637 15.96 -13.93 1.39
CA GLY A 637 16.28 -12.79 0.55
C GLY A 637 15.61 -12.78 -0.82
N HIS A 638 14.68 -13.69 -1.12
CA HIS A 638 14.01 -13.82 -2.41
C HIS A 638 12.56 -13.34 -2.38
N TRP A 639 12.09 -12.87 -3.54
CA TRP A 639 10.69 -12.59 -3.80
C TRP A 639 9.96 -13.83 -4.32
N ILE A 640 8.88 -14.21 -3.65
CA ILE A 640 7.97 -15.27 -4.07
C ILE A 640 6.66 -14.66 -4.55
N ARG A 641 6.31 -14.88 -5.82
CA ARG A 641 5.08 -14.38 -6.44
C ARG A 641 4.04 -15.48 -6.59
N PHE A 642 2.91 -15.30 -5.94
CA PHE A 642 1.69 -16.06 -6.18
C PHE A 642 0.85 -15.36 -7.26
N GLU A 643 0.51 -16.05 -8.33
CA GLU A 643 -0.51 -15.63 -9.29
C GLU A 643 -1.79 -16.44 -9.06
N ILE A 644 -2.81 -15.79 -8.51
CA ILE A 644 -4.01 -16.44 -8.00
C ILE A 644 -5.20 -16.03 -8.86
N PRO A 645 -5.76 -16.94 -9.68
CA PRO A 645 -7.00 -16.70 -10.41
C PRO A 645 -8.18 -16.64 -9.42
N ILE A 646 -8.89 -15.51 -9.41
CA ILE A 646 -10.12 -15.34 -8.64
C ILE A 646 -11.28 -15.97 -9.43
N PRO A 647 -12.07 -16.87 -8.83
CA PRO A 647 -13.20 -17.49 -9.52
C PRO A 647 -14.18 -16.43 -10.08
N GLY A 648 -14.71 -16.65 -11.28
CA GLY A 648 -15.74 -15.77 -11.85
C GLY A 648 -17.04 -15.73 -11.04
N THR A 649 -17.25 -16.71 -10.15
CA THR A 649 -18.37 -16.79 -9.21
C THR A 649 -18.06 -16.18 -7.84
N TYR A 650 -16.89 -15.57 -7.66
CA TYR A 650 -16.49 -14.98 -6.38
C TYR A 650 -17.47 -13.87 -5.97
N ASN A 651 -18.11 -14.05 -4.81
CA ASN A 651 -19.06 -13.10 -4.26
C ASN A 651 -19.04 -13.17 -2.72
N PRO A 652 -18.15 -12.41 -2.06
CA PRO A 652 -18.05 -12.38 -0.61
C PRO A 652 -19.15 -11.53 0.07
N GLY A 653 -20.16 -11.07 -0.69
CA GLY A 653 -21.20 -10.17 -0.23
C GLY A 653 -20.78 -8.69 -0.23
N ALA A 654 -21.68 -7.80 0.18
CA ALA A 654 -21.47 -6.35 0.11
C ALA A 654 -20.67 -5.76 1.29
N ASN A 655 -20.41 -6.52 2.36
CA ASN A 655 -19.71 -6.04 3.55
C ASN A 655 -18.18 -6.14 3.35
N PRO A 656 -17.43 -5.02 3.28
CA PRO A 656 -15.98 -5.04 3.06
C PRO A 656 -15.17 -5.78 4.12
N SER A 657 -15.72 -5.96 5.32
CA SER A 657 -15.11 -6.75 6.38
C SER A 657 -15.02 -8.25 6.04
N ASN A 658 -15.82 -8.73 5.08
CA ASN A 658 -15.82 -10.12 4.63
C ASN A 658 -14.89 -10.37 3.44
N TRP A 659 -14.13 -9.37 3.00
CA TRP A 659 -13.32 -9.44 1.76
C TRP A 659 -11.86 -9.76 2.03
N TRP A 660 -11.47 -9.93 3.29
CA TRP A 660 -10.09 -10.11 3.70
C TRP A 660 -9.58 -11.52 3.45
N TRP A 661 -8.47 -11.60 2.72
CA TRP A 661 -7.70 -12.82 2.53
C TRP A 661 -6.45 -12.73 3.41
N SER A 662 -5.95 -13.89 3.83
CA SER A 662 -4.85 -13.97 4.81
C SER A 662 -3.71 -14.83 4.28
N LEU A 663 -2.49 -14.56 4.73
CA LEU A 663 -1.38 -15.50 4.63
C LEU A 663 -1.29 -16.26 5.93
N ARG A 664 -1.39 -17.58 5.82
CA ARG A 664 -1.03 -18.49 6.88
C ARG A 664 0.46 -18.80 6.80
N TYR A 665 1.17 -18.51 7.87
CA TYR A 665 2.53 -18.97 8.08
C TYR A 665 2.50 -20.12 9.07
N GLN A 666 2.79 -21.32 8.60
CA GLN A 666 2.64 -22.55 9.36
C GLN A 666 4.01 -23.14 9.69
N ILE A 667 4.26 -23.42 10.97
CA ILE A 667 5.52 -23.95 11.47
C ILE A 667 5.35 -25.32 12.12
N THR A 668 6.37 -26.16 12.02
CA THR A 668 6.42 -27.46 12.72
C THR A 668 6.68 -27.28 14.23
N ALA A 669 6.53 -28.36 15.00
CA ALA A 669 6.80 -28.35 16.44
C ALA A 669 8.25 -28.01 16.80
N ASN A 670 8.44 -27.38 17.96
CA ASN A 670 9.74 -26.92 18.49
C ASN A 670 10.49 -25.97 17.54
N VAL A 671 9.75 -25.11 16.85
CA VAL A 671 10.26 -24.04 16.00
C VAL A 671 9.78 -22.71 16.54
N THR A 672 10.69 -21.73 16.56
CA THR A 672 10.35 -20.33 16.81
C THR A 672 10.63 -19.54 15.54
N SER A 673 9.58 -18.94 14.99
CA SER A 673 9.65 -18.06 13.82
C SER A 673 9.84 -16.62 14.27
N THR A 674 10.76 -15.96 13.60
CA THR A 674 11.23 -14.62 13.93
C THR A 674 11.39 -13.83 12.64
N ASP A 675 10.33 -13.88 11.84
CA ASP A 675 10.40 -13.52 10.43
C ASP A 675 9.87 -12.10 10.21
N THR A 676 10.60 -11.32 9.41
CA THR A 676 10.10 -10.07 8.82
C THR A 676 9.71 -10.38 7.40
N LEU A 677 8.46 -10.13 7.05
CA LEU A 677 7.96 -10.37 5.70
C LEU A 677 7.56 -9.04 5.05
N THR A 678 8.13 -8.76 3.89
CA THR A 678 7.63 -7.69 3.02
C THR A 678 6.61 -8.25 2.04
N PHE A 679 5.50 -7.55 1.89
CA PHE A 679 4.42 -7.89 0.98
C PHE A 679 4.18 -6.79 -0.02
N ALA A 680 3.85 -7.19 -1.24
CA ALA A 680 3.30 -6.30 -2.23
C ALA A 680 2.21 -7.02 -3.01
N VAL A 681 1.07 -6.35 -3.18
CA VAL A 681 -0.09 -6.92 -3.88
C VAL A 681 -0.30 -6.19 -5.21
N GLY A 682 -0.84 -6.89 -6.19
CA GLY A 682 -1.10 -6.32 -7.50
C GLY A 682 -2.18 -7.07 -8.27
N LEU A 683 -2.49 -6.55 -9.45
CA LEU A 683 -3.38 -7.16 -10.42
C LEU A 683 -2.56 -7.56 -11.65
N LYS A 684 -2.74 -8.79 -12.12
CA LYS A 684 -2.18 -9.20 -13.42
C LYS A 684 -3.04 -8.62 -14.54
N GLY A 685 -2.57 -7.52 -15.13
CA GLY A 685 -3.28 -6.81 -16.20
C GLY A 685 -3.44 -5.33 -15.87
N ASN A 686 -4.38 -4.66 -16.54
CA ASN A 686 -4.65 -3.25 -16.29
C ASN A 686 -5.87 -3.09 -15.36
N PRO A 687 -5.76 -2.35 -14.24
CA PRO A 687 -6.91 -2.06 -13.38
C PRO A 687 -8.01 -1.26 -14.08
N ALA A 688 -7.69 -0.51 -15.14
CA ALA A 688 -8.66 0.09 -16.04
C ALA A 688 -8.71 -0.68 -17.36
N HIS A 689 -9.88 -1.19 -17.74
CA HIS A 689 -10.05 -1.85 -19.03
C HIS A 689 -11.44 -1.63 -19.63
N LEU A 690 -11.52 -1.77 -20.95
CA LEU A 690 -12.77 -1.68 -21.70
C LEU A 690 -13.53 -3.00 -21.62
N LEU A 691 -14.81 -2.90 -21.29
CA LEU A 691 -15.77 -4.01 -21.38
C LEU A 691 -16.45 -4.04 -22.75
N ILE A 692 -16.65 -2.88 -23.35
CA ILE A 692 -17.23 -2.67 -24.69
C ILE A 692 -16.48 -1.51 -25.34
N SER A 693 -16.11 -1.64 -26.63
CA SER A 693 -15.64 -0.55 -27.48
C SER A 693 -16.60 -0.24 -28.62
#